data_AF-A0A1C0Y5J1-F1
#
_entry.id   AF-A0A1C0Y5J1-F1
#
_cell.length_a   1.000
_cell.length_b   1.000
_cell.length_c   1.000
_cell.angle_alpha   90.00
_cell.angle_beta   90.00
_cell.angle_gamma   90.00
#
_symmetry.space_group_name_H-M   'P 1'
#
loop_
_entity.id
_entity.type
_entity.pdbx_description
1 polymer ?
#
loop_
_entity_poly.entity_id
_entity_poly.type
_entity_poly.pdbx_seq_one_letter_code
_entity_poly.pdbx_strand_id
1 'polypeptide(L)'
;MLDEKLEQQKIEWKRKRWAIPNIKGSKKSWYYLVKELIKLVADNLATDLDSHPYIDGITDTDTWRSYTTFLKTMGLVSNRAGILSLTEIGYQFYVNPSKRYLADLIQDKIRLFGEILILLDKSAQRIEDIDQQLCEAFDLDWSNLSNTRSRMDWLEVLELIEDVGNRKWALTIEGESALNDWSLITADVLNLFDSNPNKIAIPNPPKEIAWLLQSLSENPENHKKRNTYNLWIPSPNRINNLRTIIQFALERVSRKEFFTFIETEFNLKTSSAESILPFLRASGLLEEVGRNIYMATAVGKAWCETENDLDLIRILHCHIQFVGELIQAAEQDSVRNDIYIQAQKYGMNREKTRWITGFLLEAGLLEEPRYLHLKATPLGREFVSTLPLNLYIEEDTNVIPEVKVKKVKQQSEQGIEEELFTRLGASSNDPMAFGKKSGVAFEECIADIFCYMGFDAKRIGGSGDTDVVIRWKDNNGISMTAIVDGKSKSSGTVSHSDISDVAIDTHKEKNNAEYVAIVAASFSGDTIRNHAKKKKFALITVTELIELARNAHSLGLSLEEISYVFQVPNGMQKLYDIIESKKRQMEIITLVVSQFRQEQDQLGNLSARDLYLLLRATTISPTLDELMEVFHILSKEEIGILTLITTSSTPENATYMLAHTKNVINRLRATISAIEKGL
;
A
#
# COMPACT_ATOMS: atom_id res chain seq x y z
N MET A 1 -42.94 -17.35 1.06
CA MET A 1 -42.31 -17.79 -0.20
C MET A 1 -41.56 -16.67 -0.91
N LEU A 2 -42.17 -15.53 -1.26
CA LEU A 2 -41.44 -14.44 -1.95
C LEU A 2 -40.36 -13.80 -1.05
N ASP A 3 -40.71 -13.46 0.20
CA ASP A 3 -39.77 -12.87 1.17
C ASP A 3 -38.62 -13.81 1.57
N GLU A 4 -38.90 -15.10 1.69
CA GLU A 4 -37.91 -16.12 2.07
C GLU A 4 -36.90 -16.36 0.93
N LYS A 5 -37.36 -16.35 -0.33
CA LYS A 5 -36.50 -16.42 -1.51
C LYS A 5 -35.62 -15.17 -1.65
N LEU A 6 -36.14 -14.00 -1.30
CA LEU A 6 -35.39 -12.74 -1.37
C LEU A 6 -34.35 -12.61 -0.24
N GLU A 7 -34.66 -13.08 0.98
CA GLU A 7 -33.68 -13.17 2.07
C GLU A 7 -32.57 -14.19 1.78
N GLN A 8 -32.89 -15.33 1.15
CA GLN A 8 -31.87 -16.25 0.65
C GLN A 8 -30.96 -15.59 -0.40
N GLN A 9 -31.53 -14.87 -1.37
CA GLN A 9 -30.74 -14.11 -2.35
C GLN A 9 -29.86 -13.03 -1.69
N LYS A 10 -30.32 -12.40 -0.60
CA LYS A 10 -29.53 -11.42 0.17
C LYS A 10 -28.35 -12.06 0.90
N ILE A 11 -28.52 -13.26 1.46
CA ILE A 11 -27.41 -14.04 2.05
C ILE A 11 -26.38 -14.38 0.96
N GLU A 12 -26.86 -14.88 -0.18
CA GLU A 12 -26.01 -15.19 -1.34
C GLU A 12 -25.28 -13.96 -1.88
N TRP A 13 -25.97 -12.82 -1.96
CA TRP A 13 -25.37 -11.54 -2.36
C TRP A 13 -24.23 -11.15 -1.43
N LYS A 14 -24.42 -11.25 -0.11
CA LYS A 14 -23.38 -10.94 0.89
C LYS A 14 -22.19 -11.90 0.81
N ARG A 15 -22.43 -13.18 0.53
CA ARG A 15 -21.40 -14.22 0.44
C ARG A 15 -20.48 -14.05 -0.78
N LYS A 16 -21.03 -13.58 -1.90
CA LYS A 16 -20.30 -13.39 -3.16
C LYS A 16 -19.41 -12.15 -3.15
N ARG A 17 -18.27 -12.22 -3.85
CA ARG A 17 -17.26 -11.16 -4.00
C ARG A 17 -17.50 -10.31 -5.23
N TRP A 18 -16.96 -9.08 -5.22
CA TRP A 18 -17.09 -8.14 -6.33
C TRP A 18 -16.11 -8.35 -7.48
N ALA A 19 -14.87 -8.72 -7.20
CA ALA A 19 -13.81 -8.77 -8.21
C ALA A 19 -13.45 -10.22 -8.55
N ILE A 20 -13.30 -10.51 -9.85
CA ILE A 20 -12.66 -11.73 -10.34
C ILE A 20 -11.14 -11.48 -10.31
N PRO A 21 -10.34 -12.26 -9.55
CA PRO A 21 -8.90 -12.11 -9.59
C PRO A 21 -8.36 -12.31 -11.01
N ASN A 22 -7.39 -11.48 -11.41
CA ASN A 22 -6.80 -11.60 -12.74
C ASN A 22 -5.97 -12.88 -12.87
N ILE A 23 -5.97 -13.44 -14.08
CA ILE A 23 -5.05 -14.52 -14.49
C ILE A 23 -4.26 -14.02 -15.68
N LYS A 24 -2.93 -14.17 -15.63
CA LYS A 24 -2.04 -13.80 -16.72
C LYS A 24 -2.25 -14.70 -17.95
N GLY A 25 -2.21 -14.09 -19.13
CA GLY A 25 -2.36 -14.75 -20.42
C GLY A 25 -3.54 -14.22 -21.23
N SER A 26 -3.65 -14.69 -22.47
CA SER A 26 -4.76 -14.32 -23.36
C SER A 26 -6.06 -15.03 -22.97
N LYS A 27 -7.21 -14.47 -23.34
CA LYS A 27 -8.53 -15.10 -23.10
C LYS A 27 -8.57 -16.57 -23.54
N LYS A 28 -8.01 -16.86 -24.72
CA LYS A 28 -7.95 -18.21 -25.30
C LYS A 28 -7.20 -19.23 -24.44
N SER A 29 -6.31 -18.79 -23.55
CA SER A 29 -5.51 -19.68 -22.71
C SER A 29 -6.04 -19.85 -21.28
N TRP A 30 -7.00 -19.04 -20.81
CA TRP A 30 -7.38 -19.00 -19.39
C TRP A 30 -7.94 -20.34 -18.86
N TYR A 31 -8.90 -20.96 -19.56
CA TYR A 31 -9.46 -22.24 -19.12
C TYR A 31 -8.39 -23.35 -19.11
N TYR A 32 -7.60 -23.43 -20.18
CA TYR A 32 -6.50 -24.39 -20.29
C TYR A 32 -5.46 -24.18 -19.18
N LEU A 33 -5.09 -22.94 -18.91
CA LEU A 33 -4.18 -22.55 -17.84
C LEU A 33 -4.71 -23.00 -16.46
N VAL A 34 -5.97 -22.71 -16.12
CA VAL A 34 -6.56 -23.16 -14.84
C VAL A 34 -6.53 -24.69 -14.73
N LYS A 35 -6.89 -25.40 -15.79
CA LYS A 35 -6.88 -26.87 -15.83
C LYS A 35 -5.48 -27.43 -15.57
N GLU A 36 -4.45 -26.92 -16.27
CA GLU A 36 -3.08 -27.41 -16.10
C GLU A 36 -2.48 -27.00 -14.75
N LEU A 37 -2.81 -25.82 -14.21
CA LEU A 37 -2.42 -25.44 -12.85
C LEU A 37 -2.97 -26.40 -11.81
N ILE A 38 -4.24 -26.78 -11.92
CA ILE A 38 -4.86 -27.74 -10.99
C ILE A 38 -4.20 -29.13 -11.09
N LYS A 39 -3.84 -29.56 -12.30
CA LYS A 39 -3.08 -30.80 -12.50
C LYS A 39 -1.70 -30.76 -11.83
N LEU A 40 -0.95 -29.68 -12.02
CA LEU A 40 0.35 -29.49 -11.37
C LEU A 40 0.25 -29.45 -9.84
N VAL A 41 -0.83 -28.88 -9.28
CA VAL A 41 -1.11 -28.93 -7.84
C VAL A 41 -1.43 -30.35 -7.38
N ALA A 42 -2.21 -31.11 -8.15
CA ALA A 42 -2.51 -32.52 -7.87
C ALA A 42 -1.23 -33.38 -7.83
N ASP A 43 -0.29 -33.08 -8.73
CA ASP A 43 1.01 -33.75 -8.85
C ASP A 43 2.03 -33.28 -7.79
N ASN A 44 1.61 -32.43 -6.83
CA ASN A 44 2.43 -31.84 -5.77
C ASN A 44 3.63 -31.02 -6.28
N LEU A 45 3.50 -30.36 -7.43
CA LEU A 45 4.56 -29.52 -8.02
C LEU A 45 4.46 -28.04 -7.61
N ALA A 46 3.45 -27.67 -6.83
CA ALA A 46 3.20 -26.32 -6.33
C ALA A 46 3.75 -26.12 -4.90
N THR A 47 5.03 -26.40 -4.70
CA THR A 47 5.70 -26.37 -3.38
C THR A 47 6.42 -25.07 -3.05
N ASP A 48 6.73 -24.25 -4.06
CA ASP A 48 7.34 -22.93 -3.91
C ASP A 48 6.46 -21.88 -4.60
N LEU A 49 5.85 -20.99 -3.81
CA LEU A 49 4.91 -19.99 -4.30
C LEU A 49 5.59 -18.93 -5.19
N ASP A 50 6.88 -18.71 -5.06
CA ASP A 50 7.61 -17.70 -5.85
C ASP A 50 8.17 -18.28 -7.16
N SER A 51 8.08 -19.61 -7.33
CA SER A 51 8.40 -20.28 -8.58
C SER A 51 7.29 -20.14 -9.64
N HIS A 52 7.68 -20.32 -10.91
CA HIS A 52 6.78 -20.27 -12.06
C HIS A 52 6.41 -21.71 -12.49
N PRO A 53 5.13 -22.03 -12.67
CA PRO A 53 4.71 -23.33 -13.18
C PRO A 53 5.10 -23.50 -14.64
N TYR A 54 5.61 -24.67 -15.01
CA TYR A 54 5.82 -25.01 -16.41
C TYR A 54 4.55 -25.62 -17.00
N ILE A 55 3.97 -24.97 -18.02
CA ILE A 55 2.75 -25.42 -18.69
C ILE A 55 3.02 -25.46 -20.20
N ASP A 56 2.83 -26.64 -20.80
CA ASP A 56 3.07 -26.84 -22.22
C ASP A 56 2.16 -25.93 -23.06
N GLY A 57 2.75 -25.21 -24.02
CA GLY A 57 2.08 -24.22 -24.84
C GLY A 57 1.87 -22.83 -24.22
N ILE A 58 2.31 -22.58 -22.98
CA ILE A 58 2.27 -21.25 -22.33
C ILE A 58 3.68 -20.83 -21.93
N THR A 59 4.22 -19.81 -22.62
CA THR A 59 5.63 -19.37 -22.43
C THR A 59 5.81 -18.28 -21.38
N ASP A 60 4.75 -17.59 -20.99
CA ASP A 60 4.80 -16.44 -20.06
C ASP A 60 3.83 -16.65 -18.90
N THR A 61 4.15 -17.62 -18.05
CA THR A 61 3.41 -17.88 -16.81
C THR A 61 3.72 -16.84 -15.74
N ASP A 62 2.86 -16.75 -14.74
CA ASP A 62 3.06 -15.99 -13.51
C ASP A 62 3.55 -16.91 -12.38
N THR A 63 3.94 -16.35 -11.23
CA THR A 63 4.29 -17.17 -10.07
C THR A 63 3.07 -17.92 -9.51
N TRP A 64 3.31 -19.05 -8.84
CA TRP A 64 2.27 -19.76 -8.09
C TRP A 64 1.52 -18.84 -7.11
N ARG A 65 2.21 -17.88 -6.50
CA ARG A 65 1.63 -16.85 -5.62
C ARG A 65 0.58 -16.01 -6.33
N SER A 66 0.85 -15.57 -7.56
CA SER A 66 -0.10 -14.81 -8.37
C SER A 66 -1.35 -15.65 -8.65
N TYR A 67 -1.17 -16.88 -9.17
CA TYR A 67 -2.28 -17.78 -9.48
C TYR A 67 -3.08 -18.25 -8.27
N THR A 68 -2.45 -18.34 -7.09
CA THR A 68 -3.11 -18.72 -5.83
C THR A 68 -4.33 -17.84 -5.55
N THR A 69 -4.28 -16.56 -5.90
CA THR A 69 -5.37 -15.61 -5.64
C THR A 69 -6.65 -16.05 -6.35
N PHE A 70 -6.57 -16.42 -7.62
CA PHE A 70 -7.72 -16.92 -8.39
C PHE A 70 -8.16 -18.31 -7.89
N LEU A 71 -7.23 -19.27 -7.85
CA LEU A 71 -7.53 -20.67 -7.55
C LEU A 71 -8.14 -20.84 -6.15
N LYS A 72 -7.64 -20.10 -5.15
CA LYS A 72 -8.18 -20.10 -3.79
C LYS A 72 -9.56 -19.44 -3.74
N THR A 73 -9.78 -18.38 -4.52
CA THR A 73 -11.08 -17.68 -4.56
C THR A 73 -12.18 -18.58 -5.09
N MET A 74 -11.89 -19.40 -6.10
CA MET A 74 -12.81 -20.42 -6.64
C MET A 74 -12.93 -21.66 -5.74
N GLY A 75 -12.21 -21.68 -4.62
CA GLY A 75 -12.21 -22.80 -3.69
C GLY A 75 -11.50 -24.05 -4.21
N LEU A 76 -10.71 -23.97 -5.29
CA LEU A 76 -10.04 -25.11 -5.91
C LEU A 76 -8.79 -25.55 -5.12
N VAL A 77 -8.10 -24.61 -4.47
CA VAL A 77 -6.87 -24.91 -3.72
C VAL A 77 -6.89 -24.30 -2.32
N SER A 78 -6.18 -24.94 -1.41
CA SER A 78 -5.83 -24.45 -0.08
C SER A 78 -4.31 -24.27 0.02
N ASN A 79 -3.87 -23.30 0.83
CA ASN A 79 -2.44 -23.11 1.10
C ASN A 79 -2.14 -23.68 2.50
N ARG A 80 -1.21 -24.64 2.56
CA ARG A 80 -0.73 -25.29 3.77
C ARG A 80 0.76 -25.03 3.88
N ALA A 81 1.14 -24.03 4.69
CA ALA A 81 2.53 -23.68 4.97
C ALA A 81 3.38 -23.38 3.71
N GLY A 82 2.80 -22.71 2.71
CA GLY A 82 3.51 -22.37 1.47
C GLY A 82 3.35 -23.39 0.35
N ILE A 83 2.70 -24.52 0.60
CA ILE A 83 2.40 -25.54 -0.41
C ILE A 83 0.93 -25.43 -0.80
N LEU A 84 0.64 -25.40 -2.11
CA LEU A 84 -0.73 -25.49 -2.59
C LEU A 84 -1.18 -26.94 -2.63
N SER A 85 -2.39 -27.20 -2.13
CA SER A 85 -3.02 -28.51 -2.17
C SER A 85 -4.46 -28.37 -2.63
N LEU A 86 -4.95 -29.36 -3.38
CA LEU A 86 -6.35 -29.38 -3.79
C LEU A 86 -7.27 -29.42 -2.57
N THR A 87 -8.38 -28.69 -2.65
CA THR A 87 -9.53 -28.90 -1.78
C THR A 87 -10.37 -30.06 -2.32
N GLU A 88 -11.46 -30.42 -1.63
CA GLU A 88 -12.43 -31.36 -2.19
C GLU A 88 -12.97 -30.88 -3.54
N ILE A 89 -13.37 -29.60 -3.65
CA ILE A 89 -13.83 -28.99 -4.90
C ILE A 89 -12.73 -29.04 -5.98
N GLY A 90 -11.48 -28.74 -5.61
CA GLY A 90 -10.34 -28.82 -6.52
C GLY A 90 -10.09 -30.23 -7.04
N TYR A 91 -10.24 -31.24 -6.18
CA TYR A 91 -10.12 -32.64 -6.57
C TYR A 91 -11.23 -33.06 -7.54
N GLN A 92 -12.48 -32.68 -7.27
CA GLN A 92 -13.59 -32.93 -8.19
C GLN A 92 -13.36 -32.27 -9.57
N PHE A 93 -12.89 -31.02 -9.58
CA PHE A 93 -12.55 -30.32 -10.81
C PHE A 93 -11.38 -30.98 -11.55
N TYR A 94 -10.37 -31.47 -10.83
CA TYR A 94 -9.24 -32.21 -11.41
C TYR A 94 -9.69 -33.50 -12.11
N VAL A 95 -10.61 -34.26 -11.50
CA VAL A 95 -11.10 -35.54 -12.04
C VAL A 95 -11.97 -35.32 -13.28
N ASN A 96 -12.83 -34.31 -13.28
CA ASN A 96 -13.73 -34.03 -14.40
C ASN A 96 -13.78 -32.53 -14.74
N PRO A 97 -12.73 -31.98 -15.38
CA PRO A 97 -12.67 -30.56 -15.69
C PRO A 97 -13.58 -30.24 -16.88
N SER A 98 -14.54 -29.35 -16.67
CA SER A 98 -15.35 -28.76 -17.75
C SER A 98 -15.43 -27.24 -17.62
N LYS A 99 -15.64 -26.56 -18.76
CA LYS A 99 -15.86 -25.10 -18.78
C LYS A 99 -17.08 -24.73 -17.96
N ARG A 100 -18.17 -25.51 -18.11
CA ARG A 100 -19.39 -25.33 -17.33
C ARG A 100 -19.13 -25.44 -15.83
N TYR A 101 -18.38 -26.45 -15.39
CA TYR A 101 -18.07 -26.60 -13.96
C TYR A 101 -17.26 -25.41 -13.42
N LEU A 102 -16.27 -24.91 -14.16
CA LEU A 102 -15.55 -23.69 -13.74
C LEU A 102 -16.48 -22.47 -13.70
N ALA A 103 -17.42 -22.37 -14.64
CA ALA A 103 -18.41 -21.30 -14.66
C ALA A 103 -19.32 -21.34 -13.43
N ASP A 104 -19.78 -22.52 -13.03
CA ASP A 104 -20.60 -22.72 -11.82
C ASP A 104 -19.82 -22.26 -10.57
N LEU A 105 -18.53 -22.56 -10.48
CA LEU A 105 -17.67 -22.10 -9.38
C LEU A 105 -17.51 -20.58 -9.36
N ILE A 106 -17.31 -19.94 -10.51
CA ILE A 106 -17.21 -18.48 -10.60
C ILE A 106 -18.55 -17.85 -10.21
N GLN A 107 -19.67 -18.38 -10.71
CA GLN A 107 -21.01 -17.90 -10.36
C GLN A 107 -21.31 -17.99 -8.86
N ASP A 108 -20.89 -19.06 -8.20
CA ASP A 108 -21.10 -19.25 -6.76
C ASP A 108 -20.31 -18.24 -5.91
N LYS A 109 -19.21 -17.69 -6.46
CA LYS A 109 -18.27 -16.84 -5.71
C LYS A 109 -18.28 -15.37 -6.12
N ILE A 110 -18.78 -15.01 -7.29
CA ILE A 110 -18.66 -13.67 -7.87
C ILE A 110 -20.05 -13.07 -8.13
N ARG A 111 -20.23 -11.82 -7.69
CA ARG A 111 -21.45 -11.04 -7.93
C ARG A 111 -21.56 -10.65 -9.40
N LEU A 112 -22.80 -10.63 -9.90
CA LEU A 112 -23.14 -10.12 -11.23
C LEU A 112 -22.45 -10.89 -12.36
N PHE A 113 -22.12 -12.17 -12.14
CA PHE A 113 -21.49 -13.00 -13.16
C PHE A 113 -22.57 -13.62 -14.05
N GLY A 114 -23.43 -14.46 -13.47
CA GLY A 114 -24.57 -15.06 -14.17
C GLY A 114 -25.72 -14.09 -14.42
N GLU A 115 -25.82 -13.00 -13.66
CA GLU A 115 -26.84 -11.96 -13.88
C GLU A 115 -26.68 -11.27 -15.25
N ILE A 116 -25.48 -11.29 -15.85
CA ILE A 116 -25.26 -10.84 -17.24
C ILE A 116 -26.05 -11.69 -18.24
N LEU A 117 -26.21 -12.99 -17.98
CA LEU A 117 -26.94 -13.88 -18.88
C LEU A 117 -28.42 -13.49 -18.99
N ILE A 118 -29.02 -12.96 -17.91
CA ILE A 118 -30.40 -12.43 -17.93
C ILE A 118 -30.53 -11.25 -18.91
N LEU A 119 -29.51 -10.39 -18.99
CA LEU A 119 -29.53 -9.24 -19.88
C LEU A 119 -29.40 -9.68 -21.35
N LEU A 120 -28.57 -10.69 -21.59
CA LEU A 120 -28.32 -11.26 -22.91
C LEU A 120 -29.44 -12.17 -23.43
N ASP A 121 -30.23 -12.77 -22.54
CA ASP A 121 -31.43 -13.57 -22.88
C ASP A 121 -32.45 -12.76 -23.69
N LYS A 122 -32.54 -11.45 -23.42
CA LYS A 122 -33.47 -10.56 -24.11
C LYS A 122 -33.05 -10.26 -25.55
N SER A 123 -31.75 -10.10 -25.78
CA SER A 123 -31.18 -9.69 -27.07
C SER A 123 -29.66 -9.68 -27.03
N ALA A 124 -29.01 -9.78 -28.18
CA ALA A 124 -27.56 -9.56 -28.29
C ALA A 124 -27.19 -8.08 -28.03
N GLN A 125 -26.28 -7.84 -27.10
CA GLN A 125 -25.93 -6.50 -26.59
C GLN A 125 -24.42 -6.23 -26.59
N ARG A 126 -24.04 -4.95 -26.58
CA ARG A 126 -22.64 -4.52 -26.42
C ARG A 126 -22.26 -4.49 -24.94
N ILE A 127 -20.96 -4.56 -24.66
CA ILE A 127 -20.42 -4.44 -23.29
C ILE A 127 -20.87 -3.14 -22.63
N GLU A 128 -20.89 -2.03 -23.38
CA GLU A 128 -21.32 -0.72 -22.90
C GLU A 128 -22.80 -0.72 -22.46
N ASP A 129 -23.67 -1.39 -23.23
CA ASP A 129 -25.10 -1.46 -22.93
C ASP A 129 -25.37 -2.35 -21.70
N ILE A 130 -24.59 -3.43 -21.54
CA ILE A 130 -24.67 -4.35 -20.40
C ILE A 130 -24.17 -3.66 -19.13
N ASP A 131 -23.06 -2.94 -19.21
CA ASP A 131 -22.50 -2.18 -18.08
C ASP A 131 -23.49 -1.13 -17.58
N GLN A 132 -24.10 -0.36 -18.49
CA GLN A 132 -25.13 0.62 -18.15
C GLN A 132 -26.32 -0.05 -17.45
N GLN A 133 -26.85 -1.14 -18.01
CA GLN A 133 -27.99 -1.85 -17.40
C GLN A 133 -27.66 -2.45 -16.03
N LEU A 134 -26.45 -2.97 -15.83
CA LEU A 134 -26.01 -3.46 -14.53
C LEU A 134 -25.88 -2.32 -13.52
N CYS A 135 -25.25 -1.21 -13.90
CA CYS A 135 -25.07 -0.06 -13.03
C CYS A 135 -26.40 0.57 -12.64
N GLU A 136 -27.35 0.68 -13.58
CA GLU A 136 -28.70 1.17 -13.31
C GLU A 136 -29.51 0.20 -12.44
N ALA A 137 -29.45 -1.11 -12.73
CA ALA A 137 -30.22 -2.10 -11.99
C ALA A 137 -29.68 -2.35 -10.57
N PHE A 138 -28.36 -2.26 -10.37
CA PHE A 138 -27.71 -2.60 -9.10
C PHE A 138 -27.11 -1.40 -8.34
N ASP A 139 -27.44 -0.17 -8.74
CA ASP A 139 -26.95 1.08 -8.14
C ASP A 139 -25.42 1.09 -7.96
N LEU A 140 -24.69 0.87 -9.06
CA LEU A 140 -23.22 0.74 -9.07
C LEU A 140 -22.54 2.03 -9.53
N ASP A 141 -21.41 2.37 -8.92
CA ASP A 141 -20.60 3.56 -9.21
C ASP A 141 -19.31 3.26 -10.00
N TRP A 142 -19.34 2.23 -10.85
CA TRP A 142 -18.15 1.81 -11.61
C TRP A 142 -17.64 2.91 -12.54
N SER A 143 -16.37 3.33 -12.32
CA SER A 143 -15.75 4.42 -13.09
C SER A 143 -15.36 4.05 -14.52
N ASN A 144 -15.37 2.76 -14.86
CA ASN A 144 -15.04 2.25 -16.19
C ASN A 144 -15.58 0.82 -16.40
N LEU A 145 -15.56 0.37 -17.67
CA LEU A 145 -16.11 -0.92 -18.13
C LEU A 145 -15.31 -2.17 -17.68
N SER A 146 -14.23 -2.04 -16.91
CA SER A 146 -13.34 -3.17 -16.59
C SER A 146 -14.05 -4.28 -15.83
N ASN A 147 -14.95 -3.93 -14.90
CA ASN A 147 -15.70 -4.91 -14.11
C ASN A 147 -16.65 -5.75 -14.97
N THR A 148 -17.39 -5.10 -15.87
CA THR A 148 -18.29 -5.77 -16.82
C THR A 148 -17.50 -6.58 -17.84
N ARG A 149 -16.42 -6.00 -18.39
CA ARG A 149 -15.54 -6.67 -19.35
C ARG A 149 -14.92 -7.94 -18.79
N SER A 150 -14.38 -7.91 -17.57
CA SER A 150 -13.78 -9.09 -16.93
C SER A 150 -14.77 -10.25 -16.82
N ARG A 151 -16.03 -9.97 -16.46
CA ARG A 151 -17.08 -10.99 -16.38
C ARG A 151 -17.44 -11.54 -17.75
N MET A 152 -17.66 -10.66 -18.72
CA MET A 152 -17.99 -11.06 -20.09
C MET A 152 -16.86 -11.86 -20.74
N ASP A 153 -15.61 -11.47 -20.54
CA ASP A 153 -14.45 -12.21 -21.03
C ASP A 153 -14.43 -13.64 -20.47
N TRP A 154 -14.75 -13.83 -19.19
CA TRP A 154 -14.86 -15.17 -18.59
C TRP A 154 -16.06 -15.95 -19.12
N LEU A 155 -17.23 -15.33 -19.25
CA LEU A 155 -18.42 -15.98 -19.84
C LEU A 155 -18.14 -16.44 -21.28
N GLU A 156 -17.40 -15.65 -22.06
CA GLU A 156 -16.99 -15.98 -23.42
C GLU A 156 -15.99 -17.13 -23.44
N VAL A 157 -14.95 -17.09 -22.59
CA VAL A 157 -13.95 -18.16 -22.46
C VAL A 157 -14.58 -19.49 -22.06
N LEU A 158 -15.63 -19.44 -21.24
CA LEU A 158 -16.38 -20.60 -20.75
C LEU A 158 -17.53 -21.01 -21.68
N GLU A 159 -17.63 -20.38 -22.87
CA GLU A 159 -18.60 -20.69 -23.92
C GLU A 159 -20.07 -20.51 -23.52
N LEU A 160 -20.34 -19.66 -22.53
CA LEU A 160 -21.71 -19.29 -22.14
C LEU A 160 -22.27 -18.16 -23.01
N ILE A 161 -21.39 -17.35 -23.60
CA ILE A 161 -21.74 -16.30 -24.55
C ILE A 161 -20.82 -16.36 -25.76
N GLU A 162 -21.28 -15.84 -26.90
CA GLU A 162 -20.51 -15.77 -28.14
C GLU A 162 -20.65 -14.41 -28.83
N ASP A 163 -19.60 -13.97 -29.53
CA ASP A 163 -19.64 -12.77 -30.38
C ASP A 163 -20.47 -13.05 -31.65
N VAL A 164 -21.55 -12.29 -31.83
CA VAL A 164 -22.44 -12.40 -32.99
C VAL A 164 -22.21 -11.28 -34.01
N GLY A 165 -21.10 -10.54 -33.86
CA GLY A 165 -20.70 -9.44 -34.72
C GLY A 165 -21.20 -8.07 -34.24
N ASN A 166 -20.71 -7.00 -34.86
CA ASN A 166 -21.02 -5.61 -34.48
C ASN A 166 -20.73 -5.25 -33.02
N ARG A 167 -19.74 -5.94 -32.42
CA ARG A 167 -19.36 -5.84 -31.01
C ARG A 167 -20.52 -6.22 -30.07
N LYS A 168 -21.31 -7.22 -30.44
CA LYS A 168 -22.44 -7.72 -29.64
C LYS A 168 -22.21 -9.17 -29.27
N TRP A 169 -22.61 -9.53 -28.05
CA TRP A 169 -22.58 -10.90 -27.57
C TRP A 169 -24.00 -11.42 -27.38
N ALA A 170 -24.20 -12.72 -27.59
CA ALA A 170 -25.45 -13.44 -27.37
C ALA A 170 -25.21 -14.68 -26.49
N LEU A 171 -26.29 -15.21 -25.90
CA LEU A 171 -26.22 -16.50 -25.19
C LEU A 171 -25.95 -17.65 -26.16
N THR A 172 -25.14 -18.60 -25.71
CA THR A 172 -25.05 -19.93 -26.34
C THR A 172 -26.10 -20.87 -25.73
N ILE A 173 -26.26 -22.07 -26.30
CA ILE A 173 -27.09 -23.14 -25.71
C ILE A 173 -26.63 -23.49 -24.28
N GLU A 174 -25.32 -23.50 -24.03
CA GLU A 174 -24.77 -23.71 -22.69
C GLU A 174 -25.06 -22.52 -21.76
N GLY A 175 -25.03 -21.30 -22.28
CA GLY A 175 -25.46 -20.08 -21.56
C GLY A 175 -26.92 -20.15 -21.14
N GLU A 176 -27.81 -20.59 -22.03
CA GLU A 176 -29.24 -20.80 -21.72
C GLU A 176 -29.43 -21.89 -20.67
N SER A 177 -28.69 -23.01 -20.77
CA SER A 177 -28.70 -24.04 -19.72
C SER A 177 -28.24 -23.48 -18.37
N ALA A 178 -27.15 -22.72 -18.34
CA ALA A 178 -26.63 -22.11 -17.11
C ALA A 178 -27.62 -21.12 -16.49
N LEU A 179 -28.27 -20.30 -17.32
CA LEU A 179 -29.30 -19.37 -16.88
C LEU A 179 -30.48 -20.07 -16.21
N ASN A 180 -30.86 -21.25 -16.70
CA ASN A 180 -31.95 -22.06 -16.12
C ASN A 180 -31.54 -22.76 -14.81
N ASP A 181 -30.28 -23.18 -14.69
CA ASP A 181 -29.78 -23.91 -13.52
C ASP A 181 -29.36 -22.99 -12.37
N TRP A 182 -28.85 -21.79 -12.68
CA TRP A 182 -28.28 -20.90 -11.69
C TRP A 182 -29.34 -20.17 -10.88
N SER A 183 -29.13 -20.14 -9.56
CA SER A 183 -29.86 -19.25 -8.67
C SER A 183 -29.29 -17.83 -8.78
N LEU A 184 -29.90 -17.02 -9.63
CA LEU A 184 -29.48 -15.64 -9.90
C LEU A 184 -30.15 -14.65 -8.94
N ILE A 185 -29.43 -13.56 -8.66
CA ILE A 185 -29.86 -12.52 -7.73
C ILE A 185 -30.53 -11.39 -8.50
N THR A 186 -31.73 -10.98 -8.07
CA THR A 186 -32.42 -9.83 -8.66
C THR A 186 -32.05 -8.52 -7.96
N ALA A 187 -32.22 -7.41 -8.67
CA ALA A 187 -32.03 -6.06 -8.13
C ALA A 187 -32.92 -5.76 -6.90
N ASP A 188 -34.01 -6.52 -6.70
CA ASP A 188 -34.91 -6.36 -5.55
C ASP A 188 -34.22 -6.57 -4.21
N VAL A 189 -33.07 -7.26 -4.19
CA VAL A 189 -32.22 -7.40 -3.00
C VAL A 189 -31.72 -6.02 -2.51
N LEU A 190 -31.63 -5.01 -3.37
CA LEU A 190 -31.27 -3.64 -3.00
C LEU A 190 -32.39 -2.91 -2.27
N ASN A 191 -33.64 -3.20 -2.62
CA ASN A 191 -34.79 -2.66 -1.89
C ASN A 191 -34.85 -3.15 -0.43
N LEU A 192 -34.27 -4.33 -0.13
CA LEU A 192 -34.08 -4.82 1.25
C LEU A 192 -32.91 -4.14 1.99
N PHE A 193 -32.04 -3.42 1.30
CA PHE A 193 -30.96 -2.64 1.91
C PHE A 193 -31.40 -1.19 2.21
N ASP A 194 -32.30 -0.62 1.39
CA ASP A 194 -32.85 0.73 1.56
C ASP A 194 -34.14 0.80 2.39
N SER A 195 -34.84 -0.32 2.58
CA SER A 195 -35.97 -0.37 3.51
C SER A 195 -35.48 -0.55 4.95
N ASN A 196 -35.47 0.53 5.72
CA ASN A 196 -35.38 0.49 7.18
C ASN A 196 -36.70 1.05 7.75
N PRO A 197 -37.36 0.46 8.77
CA PRO A 197 -37.07 -0.79 9.47
C PRO A 197 -38.33 -1.69 9.55
N ASN A 198 -38.30 -2.89 8.96
CA ASN A 198 -38.88 -3.99 9.74
C ASN A 198 -37.85 -4.27 10.82
N LYS A 199 -38.19 -4.00 12.09
CA LYS A 199 -37.37 -4.32 13.26
C LYS A 199 -36.68 -5.65 13.01
N ILE A 200 -35.36 -5.62 12.85
CA ILE A 200 -34.58 -6.85 12.74
C ILE A 200 -34.85 -7.60 14.05
N ALA A 201 -35.58 -8.71 13.94
CA ALA A 201 -36.01 -9.46 15.10
C ALA A 201 -34.78 -10.14 15.71
N ILE A 202 -34.22 -9.54 16.75
CA ILE A 202 -33.13 -10.12 17.53
C ILE A 202 -33.71 -11.31 18.32
N PRO A 203 -33.26 -12.55 18.08
CA PRO A 203 -33.76 -13.71 18.82
C PRO A 203 -33.52 -13.53 20.32
N ASN A 204 -34.52 -13.85 21.13
CA ASN A 204 -34.37 -13.84 22.58
C ASN A 204 -33.28 -14.83 22.99
N PRO A 205 -32.37 -14.45 23.92
CA PRO A 205 -31.36 -15.38 24.41
C PRO A 205 -31.99 -16.52 25.22
N PRO A 206 -31.33 -17.69 25.30
CA PRO A 206 -31.65 -18.74 26.27
C PRO A 206 -31.72 -18.22 27.70
N LYS A 207 -32.45 -18.92 28.56
CA LYS A 207 -32.73 -18.49 29.94
C LYS A 207 -31.46 -18.19 30.74
N GLU A 208 -30.43 -19.01 30.57
CA GLU A 208 -29.13 -18.90 31.23
C GLU A 208 -28.42 -17.60 30.85
N ILE A 209 -28.44 -17.23 29.56
CA ILE A 209 -27.81 -16.01 29.04
C ILE A 209 -28.68 -14.79 29.34
N ALA A 210 -30.01 -14.92 29.31
CA ALA A 210 -30.94 -13.87 29.72
C ALA A 210 -30.72 -13.44 31.18
N TRP A 211 -30.50 -14.40 32.08
CA TRP A 211 -30.16 -14.14 33.48
C TRP A 211 -28.83 -13.40 33.66
N LEU A 212 -27.83 -13.74 32.85
CA LEU A 212 -26.54 -13.07 32.85
C LEU A 212 -26.68 -11.57 32.48
N LEU A 213 -27.44 -11.28 31.42
CA LEU A 213 -27.74 -9.91 30.97
C LEU A 213 -28.57 -9.15 32.02
N GLN A 214 -29.60 -9.79 32.58
CA GLN A 214 -30.43 -9.20 33.62
C GLN A 214 -29.60 -8.84 34.87
N SER A 215 -28.73 -9.75 35.33
CA SER A 215 -27.85 -9.51 36.47
C SER A 215 -26.91 -8.33 36.24
N LEU A 216 -26.35 -8.19 35.03
CA LEU A 216 -25.51 -7.06 34.67
C LEU A 216 -26.31 -5.74 34.64
N SER A 217 -27.52 -5.76 34.10
CA SER A 217 -28.42 -4.59 34.08
C SER A 217 -28.88 -4.15 35.47
N GLU A 218 -29.19 -5.08 36.36
CA GLU A 218 -29.67 -4.79 37.72
C GLU A 218 -28.54 -4.37 38.67
N ASN A 219 -27.29 -4.67 38.34
CA ASN A 219 -26.13 -4.39 39.18
C ASN A 219 -25.03 -3.65 38.38
N PRO A 220 -25.18 -2.33 38.12
CA PRO A 220 -24.26 -1.58 37.27
C PRO A 220 -22.78 -1.63 37.71
N GLU A 221 -22.49 -1.79 39.00
CA GLU A 221 -21.11 -1.97 39.48
C GLU A 221 -20.42 -3.23 38.92
N ASN A 222 -21.20 -4.22 38.45
CA ASN A 222 -20.65 -5.40 37.79
C ASN A 222 -20.03 -5.07 36.41
N HIS A 223 -20.37 -3.92 35.79
CA HIS A 223 -19.67 -3.47 34.59
C HIS A 223 -18.17 -3.31 34.83
N LYS A 224 -17.75 -2.83 36.01
CA LYS A 224 -16.33 -2.68 36.37
C LYS A 224 -15.62 -4.02 36.63
N LYS A 225 -16.37 -5.09 36.90
CA LYS A 225 -15.83 -6.44 37.16
C LYS A 225 -15.59 -7.24 35.87
N ARG A 226 -16.12 -6.79 34.73
CA ARG A 226 -15.80 -7.40 33.44
C ARG A 226 -14.30 -7.29 33.18
N ASN A 227 -13.70 -8.39 32.74
CA ASN A 227 -12.27 -8.49 32.57
C ASN A 227 -11.80 -7.89 31.24
N THR A 228 -10.48 -7.68 31.17
CA THR A 228 -9.78 -7.26 29.95
C THR A 228 -8.80 -8.36 29.53
N TYR A 229 -9.16 -9.64 29.71
CA TYR A 229 -8.23 -10.74 29.48
C TYR A 229 -7.82 -10.85 28.00
N ASN A 230 -6.66 -11.43 27.70
CA ASN A 230 -6.23 -11.64 26.31
C ASN A 230 -7.16 -12.64 25.62
N LEU A 231 -7.71 -12.25 24.47
CA LEU A 231 -8.56 -13.12 23.65
C LEU A 231 -7.65 -13.79 22.61
N TRP A 232 -7.50 -15.11 22.65
CA TRP A 232 -6.76 -15.85 21.64
C TRP A 232 -7.45 -17.19 21.36
N ILE A 233 -7.74 -17.45 20.08
CA ILE A 233 -8.38 -18.67 19.57
C ILE A 233 -7.79 -18.97 18.19
N PRO A 234 -7.65 -20.26 17.79
CA PRO A 234 -7.24 -20.63 16.44
C PRO A 234 -8.06 -19.95 15.34
N SER A 235 -7.39 -19.59 14.25
CA SER A 235 -7.97 -18.89 13.10
C SER A 235 -7.52 -19.53 11.78
N PRO A 236 -8.30 -19.44 10.68
CA PRO A 236 -9.57 -18.71 10.51
C PRO A 236 -10.78 -19.39 11.19
N ASN A 237 -11.96 -18.75 11.21
CA ASN A 237 -13.23 -19.20 11.80
C ASN A 237 -13.24 -19.32 13.34
N ARG A 238 -12.95 -18.21 14.03
CA ARG A 238 -12.76 -18.18 15.48
C ARG A 238 -13.99 -18.63 16.25
N ILE A 239 -15.18 -18.17 15.87
CA ILE A 239 -16.44 -18.52 16.56
C ILE A 239 -16.69 -20.03 16.48
N ASN A 240 -16.55 -20.62 15.30
CA ASN A 240 -16.78 -22.05 15.11
C ASN A 240 -15.71 -22.92 15.81
N ASN A 241 -14.45 -22.50 15.77
CA ASN A 241 -13.37 -23.17 16.49
C ASN A 241 -13.62 -23.13 18.01
N LEU A 242 -14.07 -21.98 18.54
CA LEU A 242 -14.44 -21.85 19.94
C LEU A 242 -15.61 -22.77 20.31
N ARG A 243 -16.64 -22.85 19.46
CA ARG A 243 -17.78 -23.75 19.66
C ARG A 243 -17.33 -25.21 19.74
N THR A 244 -16.46 -25.64 18.82
CA THR A 244 -15.88 -26.99 18.80
C THR A 244 -15.14 -27.31 20.09
N ILE A 245 -14.36 -26.36 20.63
CA ILE A 245 -13.64 -26.49 21.90
C ILE A 245 -14.61 -26.65 23.09
N ILE A 246 -15.67 -25.83 23.14
CA ILE A 246 -16.65 -25.89 24.23
C ILE A 246 -17.53 -27.15 24.14
N GLN A 247 -17.88 -27.58 22.92
CA GLN A 247 -18.61 -28.83 22.67
C GLN A 247 -17.87 -30.05 23.22
N PHE A 248 -16.54 -30.10 23.04
CA PHE A 248 -15.72 -31.18 23.62
C PHE A 248 -15.72 -31.18 25.15
N ALA A 249 -15.99 -30.03 25.78
CA ALA A 249 -16.06 -29.88 27.23
C ALA A 249 -17.49 -29.83 27.79
N LEU A 250 -18.53 -30.24 27.03
CA LEU A 250 -19.91 -30.29 27.56
C LEU A 250 -20.02 -31.26 28.76
N GLU A 251 -19.22 -32.32 28.73
CA GLU A 251 -19.00 -33.24 29.83
C GLU A 251 -17.66 -32.96 30.54
N ARG A 252 -17.46 -33.62 31.69
CA ARG A 252 -16.22 -33.46 32.48
C ARG A 252 -15.03 -33.97 31.70
N VAL A 253 -14.06 -33.10 31.44
CA VAL A 253 -12.82 -33.42 30.73
C VAL A 253 -11.60 -33.11 31.59
N SER A 254 -10.61 -34.00 31.61
CA SER A 254 -9.36 -33.71 32.31
C SER A 254 -8.51 -32.68 31.55
N ARG A 255 -7.66 -31.93 32.26
CA ARG A 255 -6.72 -30.97 31.64
C ARG A 255 -5.90 -31.59 30.50
N LYS A 256 -5.46 -32.84 30.69
CA LYS A 256 -4.63 -33.55 29.71
C LYS A 256 -5.43 -33.86 28.43
N GLU A 257 -6.61 -34.47 28.58
CA GLU A 257 -7.48 -34.81 27.45
C GLU A 257 -7.92 -33.55 26.70
N PHE A 258 -8.24 -32.49 27.42
CA PHE A 258 -8.66 -31.21 26.85
C PHE A 258 -7.59 -30.61 25.95
N PHE A 259 -6.33 -30.56 26.40
CA PHE A 259 -5.25 -30.02 25.58
C PHE A 259 -4.84 -30.94 24.44
N THR A 260 -4.81 -32.26 24.64
CA THR A 260 -4.54 -33.21 23.55
C THR A 260 -5.57 -33.09 22.42
N PHE A 261 -6.85 -32.89 22.76
CA PHE A 261 -7.89 -32.62 21.76
C PHE A 261 -7.60 -31.34 20.97
N ILE A 262 -7.36 -30.22 21.65
CA ILE A 262 -7.08 -28.93 21.01
C ILE A 262 -5.82 -28.98 20.13
N GLU A 263 -4.74 -29.63 20.62
CA GLU A 263 -3.51 -29.83 19.87
C GLU A 263 -3.76 -30.60 18.56
N THR A 264 -4.54 -31.67 18.63
CA THR A 264 -4.81 -32.56 17.49
C THR A 264 -5.75 -31.91 16.48
N GLU A 265 -6.87 -31.36 16.96
CA GLU A 265 -7.92 -30.79 16.11
C GLU A 265 -7.42 -29.57 15.33
N PHE A 266 -6.62 -28.71 15.98
CA PHE A 266 -6.15 -27.46 15.40
C PHE A 266 -4.66 -27.47 15.00
N ASN A 267 -4.00 -28.63 15.10
CA ASN A 267 -2.56 -28.82 14.82
C ASN A 267 -1.67 -27.77 15.53
N LEU A 268 -1.86 -27.63 16.84
CA LEU A 268 -1.18 -26.63 17.66
C LEU A 268 -0.06 -27.24 18.50
N LYS A 269 0.96 -26.44 18.81
CA LYS A 269 1.93 -26.78 19.87
C LYS A 269 1.25 -26.71 21.24
N THR A 270 1.70 -27.54 22.17
CA THR A 270 1.18 -27.59 23.56
C THR A 270 1.08 -26.21 24.21
N SER A 271 2.13 -25.39 24.12
CA SER A 271 2.14 -24.03 24.68
C SER A 271 1.03 -23.13 24.13
N SER A 272 0.61 -23.34 22.87
CA SER A 272 -0.49 -22.61 22.24
C SER A 272 -1.84 -23.17 22.65
N ALA A 273 -2.01 -24.49 22.74
CA ALA A 273 -3.24 -25.07 23.27
C ALA A 273 -3.50 -24.65 24.72
N GLU A 274 -2.46 -24.61 25.56
CA GLU A 274 -2.55 -24.21 26.96
C GLU A 274 -2.91 -22.72 27.13
N SER A 275 -2.51 -21.85 26.21
CA SER A 275 -2.77 -20.40 26.31
C SER A 275 -4.23 -20.02 26.07
N ILE A 276 -5.07 -20.93 25.53
CA ILE A 276 -6.51 -20.72 25.34
C ILE A 276 -7.26 -20.79 26.66
N LEU A 277 -6.84 -21.68 27.58
CA LEU A 277 -7.61 -22.01 28.79
C LEU A 277 -7.96 -20.78 29.65
N PRO A 278 -7.05 -19.83 29.92
CA PRO A 278 -7.39 -18.66 30.71
C PRO A 278 -8.47 -17.78 30.06
N PHE A 279 -8.49 -17.68 28.72
CA PHE A 279 -9.54 -16.98 27.99
C PHE A 279 -10.90 -17.67 28.16
N LEU A 280 -10.99 -19.00 27.99
CA LEU A 280 -12.26 -19.74 28.12
C LEU A 280 -12.91 -19.59 29.50
N ARG A 281 -12.07 -19.50 30.53
CA ARG A 281 -12.50 -19.24 31.90
C ARG A 281 -12.92 -17.78 32.10
N ALA A 282 -12.11 -16.84 31.61
CA ALA A 282 -12.40 -15.41 31.71
C ALA A 282 -13.66 -15.02 30.93
N SER A 283 -13.94 -15.66 29.80
CA SER A 283 -15.14 -15.43 28.99
C SER A 283 -16.40 -16.08 29.58
N GLY A 284 -16.29 -16.82 30.69
CA GLY A 284 -17.41 -17.50 31.34
C GLY A 284 -17.93 -18.73 30.59
N LEU A 285 -17.19 -19.26 29.61
CA LEU A 285 -17.61 -20.42 28.81
C LEU A 285 -17.21 -21.76 29.44
N LEU A 286 -16.14 -21.77 30.24
CA LEU A 286 -15.57 -22.97 30.86
C LEU A 286 -15.31 -22.75 32.34
N GLU A 287 -15.63 -23.73 33.18
CA GLU A 287 -15.35 -23.72 34.62
C GLU A 287 -14.53 -24.93 35.05
N GLU A 288 -13.81 -24.79 36.16
CA GLU A 288 -13.06 -25.87 36.79
C GLU A 288 -13.91 -26.49 37.91
N VAL A 289 -14.38 -27.72 37.70
CA VAL A 289 -15.33 -28.41 38.61
C VAL A 289 -14.64 -29.42 39.54
N GLY A 290 -13.34 -29.56 39.39
CA GLY A 290 -12.46 -30.40 40.19
C GLY A 290 -11.01 -30.11 39.83
N ARG A 291 -10.06 -30.57 40.64
CA ARG A 291 -8.63 -30.30 40.39
C ARG A 291 -8.23 -30.82 39.01
N ASN A 292 -7.91 -29.92 38.08
CA ASN A 292 -7.60 -30.22 36.68
C ASN A 292 -8.75 -30.92 35.90
N ILE A 293 -10.01 -30.68 36.28
CA ILE A 293 -11.19 -31.16 35.57
C ILE A 293 -12.03 -29.95 35.16
N TYR A 294 -12.27 -29.82 33.86
CA TYR A 294 -13.01 -28.71 33.27
C TYR A 294 -14.34 -29.18 32.70
N MET A 295 -15.30 -28.28 32.63
CA MET A 295 -16.60 -28.50 32.01
C MET A 295 -17.16 -27.15 31.53
N ALA A 296 -17.95 -27.18 30.45
CA ALA A 296 -18.67 -26.03 29.94
C ALA A 296 -19.65 -25.51 31.00
N THR A 297 -19.70 -24.19 31.18
CA THR A 297 -20.67 -23.54 32.07
C THR A 297 -22.09 -23.67 31.51
N ALA A 298 -23.12 -23.38 32.32
CA ALA A 298 -24.51 -23.42 31.86
C ALA A 298 -24.75 -22.52 30.62
N VAL A 299 -24.14 -21.32 30.57
CA VAL A 299 -24.22 -20.43 29.41
C VAL A 299 -23.44 -20.96 28.19
N GLY A 300 -22.29 -21.61 28.40
CA GLY A 300 -21.52 -22.24 27.33
C GLY A 300 -22.26 -23.41 26.69
N LYS A 301 -22.97 -24.20 27.51
CA LYS A 301 -23.86 -25.29 27.05
C LYS A 301 -25.03 -24.75 26.24
N ALA A 302 -25.75 -23.76 26.77
CA ALA A 302 -26.87 -23.13 26.10
C ALA A 302 -26.48 -22.53 24.74
N TRP A 303 -25.31 -21.90 24.64
CA TRP A 303 -24.79 -21.39 23.36
C TRP A 303 -24.48 -22.51 22.35
N CYS A 304 -23.92 -23.64 22.80
CA CYS A 304 -23.67 -24.78 21.91
C CYS A 304 -24.97 -25.40 21.38
N GLU A 305 -26.05 -25.35 22.15
CA GLU A 305 -27.36 -25.87 21.76
C GLU A 305 -28.11 -24.96 20.77
N THR A 306 -28.00 -23.63 20.91
CA THR A 306 -28.65 -22.69 19.98
C THR A 306 -27.88 -22.51 18.68
N GLU A 307 -26.57 -22.80 18.71
CA GLU A 307 -25.61 -22.52 17.64
C GLU A 307 -25.55 -21.04 17.19
N ASN A 308 -26.23 -20.14 17.90
CA ASN A 308 -26.40 -18.75 17.50
C ASN A 308 -25.20 -17.89 17.92
N ASP A 309 -24.54 -17.26 16.96
CA ASP A 309 -23.37 -16.41 17.21
C ASP A 309 -23.69 -15.19 18.10
N LEU A 310 -24.92 -14.68 18.08
CA LEU A 310 -25.36 -13.57 18.92
C LEU A 310 -25.32 -13.93 20.42
N ASP A 311 -25.57 -15.19 20.76
CA ASP A 311 -25.50 -15.68 22.14
C ASP A 311 -24.07 -15.70 22.67
N LEU A 312 -23.08 -16.01 21.83
CA LEU A 312 -21.67 -15.84 22.19
C LEU A 312 -21.37 -14.38 22.51
N ILE A 313 -21.80 -13.44 21.65
CA ILE A 313 -21.50 -12.03 21.85
C ILE A 313 -22.14 -11.49 23.14
N ARG A 314 -23.35 -11.96 23.51
CA ARG A 314 -23.97 -11.65 24.80
C ARG A 314 -23.13 -12.14 25.98
N ILE A 315 -22.67 -13.39 25.93
CA ILE A 315 -21.80 -13.97 26.97
C ILE A 315 -20.51 -13.16 27.09
N LEU A 316 -19.85 -12.86 25.96
CA LEU A 316 -18.63 -12.06 25.93
C LEU A 316 -18.88 -10.66 26.49
N HIS A 317 -19.98 -9.99 26.12
CA HIS A 317 -20.30 -8.66 26.62
C HIS A 317 -20.53 -8.61 28.14
N CYS A 318 -21.04 -9.69 28.72
CA CYS A 318 -21.23 -9.77 30.16
C CYS A 318 -19.94 -10.06 30.94
N HIS A 319 -18.90 -10.59 30.30
CA HIS A 319 -17.66 -10.98 30.96
C HIS A 319 -16.47 -10.10 30.57
N ILE A 320 -16.45 -9.51 29.38
CA ILE A 320 -15.32 -8.77 28.80
C ILE A 320 -15.73 -7.32 28.57
N GLN A 321 -14.81 -6.40 28.88
CA GLN A 321 -15.00 -4.97 28.62
C GLN A 321 -15.07 -4.67 27.12
N PHE A 322 -15.85 -3.63 26.78
CA PHE A 322 -15.85 -3.01 25.45
C PHE A 322 -16.25 -3.94 24.31
N VAL A 323 -17.29 -4.75 24.50
CA VAL A 323 -17.85 -5.62 23.45
C VAL A 323 -19.04 -4.96 22.79
N GLY A 324 -20.12 -4.73 23.54
CA GLY A 324 -21.30 -4.01 23.07
C GLY A 324 -21.01 -2.53 22.84
N GLU A 325 -20.17 -1.95 23.71
CA GLU A 325 -19.71 -0.56 23.60
C GLU A 325 -18.88 -0.34 22.33
N LEU A 326 -18.19 -1.35 21.81
CA LEU A 326 -17.47 -1.27 20.53
C LEU A 326 -18.46 -1.20 19.35
N ILE A 327 -19.55 -1.98 19.39
CA ILE A 327 -20.61 -1.89 18.37
C ILE A 327 -21.23 -0.49 18.39
N GLN A 328 -21.50 0.06 19.58
CA GLN A 328 -22.01 1.42 19.72
C GLN A 328 -21.01 2.47 19.23
N ALA A 329 -19.73 2.33 19.57
CA ALA A 329 -18.66 3.21 19.14
C ALA A 329 -18.51 3.24 17.60
N ALA A 330 -18.81 2.11 16.95
CA ALA A 330 -18.79 1.97 15.50
C ALA A 330 -20.18 2.16 14.85
N GLU A 331 -21.16 2.80 15.51
CA GLU A 331 -22.51 2.98 14.94
C GLU A 331 -22.49 3.64 13.55
N GLN A 332 -21.58 4.59 13.37
CA GLN A 332 -21.25 5.22 12.10
C GLN A 332 -19.92 4.69 11.55
N ASP A 333 -19.62 5.03 10.29
CA ASP A 333 -18.34 4.70 9.66
C ASP A 333 -17.19 5.37 10.46
N SER A 334 -16.50 4.56 11.26
CA SER A 334 -15.52 5.03 12.25
C SER A 334 -14.13 4.46 11.94
N VAL A 335 -13.11 5.28 12.12
CA VAL A 335 -11.72 4.83 11.95
C VAL A 335 -11.37 3.88 13.11
N ARG A 336 -10.73 2.74 12.82
CA ARG A 336 -10.33 1.75 13.83
C ARG A 336 -9.50 2.34 14.97
N ASN A 337 -8.70 3.36 14.69
CA ASN A 337 -7.89 3.98 15.72
C ASN A 337 -8.72 4.79 16.72
N ASP A 338 -9.81 5.44 16.29
CA ASP A 338 -10.75 6.11 17.19
C ASP A 338 -11.42 5.09 18.11
N ILE A 339 -11.79 3.93 17.56
CA ILE A 339 -12.30 2.78 18.34
C ILE A 339 -11.25 2.30 19.36
N TYR A 340 -9.96 2.28 19.00
CA TYR A 340 -8.89 1.92 19.94
C TYR A 340 -8.69 2.96 21.05
N ILE A 341 -8.78 4.26 20.74
CA ILE A 341 -8.71 5.34 21.73
C ILE A 341 -9.90 5.23 22.70
N GLN A 342 -11.10 4.96 22.19
CA GLN A 342 -12.26 4.70 23.04
C GLN A 342 -12.07 3.45 23.90
N ALA A 343 -11.55 2.36 23.32
CA ALA A 343 -11.30 1.11 24.04
C ALA A 343 -10.31 1.28 25.23
N GLN A 344 -9.33 2.19 25.12
CA GLN A 344 -8.40 2.47 26.21
C GLN A 344 -9.11 2.97 27.48
N LYS A 345 -10.21 3.73 27.32
CA LYS A 345 -11.04 4.18 28.45
C LYS A 345 -11.69 3.04 29.22
N TYR A 346 -11.79 1.85 28.60
CA TYR A 346 -12.30 0.62 29.20
C TYR A 346 -11.18 -0.36 29.61
N GLY A 347 -9.92 0.10 29.63
CA GLY A 347 -8.75 -0.73 29.99
C GLY A 347 -8.33 -1.74 28.91
N MET A 348 -8.81 -1.56 27.67
CA MET A 348 -8.52 -2.45 26.55
C MET A 348 -7.32 -1.95 25.74
N ASN A 349 -6.41 -2.86 25.41
CA ASN A 349 -5.31 -2.56 24.49
C ASN A 349 -5.70 -2.90 23.05
N ARG A 350 -4.91 -2.44 22.09
CA ARG A 350 -5.18 -2.61 20.66
C ARG A 350 -5.35 -4.06 20.23
N GLU A 351 -4.52 -4.95 20.76
CA GLU A 351 -4.59 -6.38 20.41
C GLU A 351 -5.92 -6.99 20.86
N LYS A 352 -6.33 -6.74 22.10
CA LYS A 352 -7.60 -7.23 22.66
C LYS A 352 -8.79 -6.66 21.90
N THR A 353 -8.77 -5.36 21.59
CA THR A 353 -9.84 -4.72 20.80
C THR A 353 -9.92 -5.32 19.40
N ARG A 354 -8.77 -5.55 18.74
CA ARG A 354 -8.71 -6.21 17.43
C ARG A 354 -9.33 -7.62 17.47
N TRP A 355 -9.12 -8.37 18.54
CA TRP A 355 -9.74 -9.70 18.71
C TRP A 355 -11.26 -9.62 18.86
N ILE A 356 -11.76 -8.70 19.70
CA ILE A 356 -13.21 -8.46 19.83
C ILE A 356 -13.80 -8.05 18.48
N THR A 357 -13.16 -7.12 17.77
CA THR A 357 -13.56 -6.75 16.40
C THR A 357 -13.65 -7.96 15.49
N GLY A 358 -12.71 -8.91 15.58
CA GLY A 358 -12.75 -10.16 14.83
C GLY A 358 -14.00 -11.00 15.09
N PHE A 359 -14.41 -11.16 16.35
CA PHE A 359 -15.66 -11.85 16.70
C PHE A 359 -16.90 -11.12 16.19
N LEU A 360 -16.93 -9.79 16.33
CA LEU A 360 -18.07 -8.98 15.90
C LEU A 360 -18.24 -8.96 14.37
N LEU A 361 -17.13 -9.00 13.62
CA LEU A 361 -17.13 -9.16 12.16
C LEU A 361 -17.61 -10.55 11.75
N GLU A 362 -17.12 -11.60 12.40
CA GLU A 362 -17.54 -12.99 12.14
C GLU A 362 -19.04 -13.19 12.46
N ALA A 363 -19.55 -12.58 13.52
CA ALA A 363 -20.97 -12.61 13.90
C ALA A 363 -21.87 -11.68 13.05
N GLY A 364 -21.31 -10.93 12.09
CA GLY A 364 -22.06 -10.03 11.22
C GLY A 364 -22.61 -8.76 11.90
N LEU A 365 -22.11 -8.40 13.08
CA LEU A 365 -22.51 -7.20 13.84
C LEU A 365 -21.75 -5.95 13.39
N LEU A 366 -20.55 -6.13 12.84
CA LEU A 366 -19.76 -5.07 12.21
C LEU A 366 -19.50 -5.40 10.74
N GLU A 367 -19.16 -4.37 9.98
CA GLU A 367 -18.63 -4.44 8.62
C GLU A 367 -17.39 -3.53 8.49
N GLU A 368 -16.55 -3.83 7.49
CA GLU A 368 -15.41 -3.02 7.10
C GLU A 368 -15.75 -2.28 5.80
N PRO A 369 -16.39 -1.10 5.86
CA PRO A 369 -16.81 -0.39 4.64
C PRO A 369 -15.59 0.09 3.83
N ARG A 370 -14.47 0.38 4.51
CA ARG A 370 -13.20 0.82 3.92
C ARG A 370 -12.03 0.25 4.72
N TYR A 371 -10.84 0.22 4.13
CA TYR A 371 -9.63 -0.23 4.82
C TYR A 371 -9.38 0.62 6.09
N LEU A 372 -9.19 -0.03 7.24
CA LEU A 372 -9.06 0.57 8.58
C LEU A 372 -10.32 1.22 9.16
N HIS A 373 -11.48 1.05 8.55
CA HIS A 373 -12.75 1.54 9.09
C HIS A 373 -13.60 0.39 9.66
N LEU A 374 -14.46 0.72 10.60
CA LEU A 374 -15.47 -0.16 11.18
C LEU A 374 -16.81 0.56 11.21
N LYS A 375 -17.86 -0.16 10.84
CA LYS A 375 -19.24 0.33 10.93
C LYS A 375 -20.14 -0.77 11.45
N ALA A 376 -21.11 -0.43 12.28
CA ALA A 376 -22.13 -1.35 12.76
C ALA A 376 -23.09 -1.67 11.62
N THR A 377 -23.36 -2.95 11.42
CA THR A 377 -24.41 -3.38 10.48
C THR A 377 -25.79 -3.00 11.03
N PRO A 378 -26.86 -3.03 10.22
CA PRO A 378 -28.22 -2.90 10.74
C PRO A 378 -28.52 -3.89 11.88
N LEU A 379 -28.04 -5.14 11.75
CA LEU A 379 -28.13 -6.15 12.81
C LEU A 379 -27.36 -5.72 14.06
N GLY A 380 -26.14 -5.18 13.90
CA GLY A 380 -25.33 -4.66 15.01
C GLY A 380 -26.04 -3.56 15.79
N ARG A 381 -26.65 -2.60 15.09
CA ARG A 381 -27.40 -1.49 15.71
C ARG A 381 -28.61 -1.96 16.50
N GLU A 382 -29.37 -2.92 15.99
CA GLU A 382 -30.50 -3.46 16.75
C GLU A 382 -30.06 -4.39 17.88
N PHE A 383 -29.01 -5.18 17.67
CA PHE A 383 -28.47 -6.06 18.69
C PHE A 383 -27.92 -5.29 19.89
N VAL A 384 -27.16 -4.21 19.65
CA VAL A 384 -26.56 -3.42 20.74
C VAL A 384 -27.62 -2.75 21.63
N SER A 385 -28.80 -2.42 21.09
CA SER A 385 -29.93 -1.87 21.87
C SER A 385 -30.50 -2.87 22.89
N THR A 386 -30.23 -4.17 22.73
CA THR A 386 -30.64 -5.23 23.65
C THR A 386 -29.65 -5.49 24.79
N LEU A 387 -28.49 -4.83 24.78
CA LEU A 387 -27.41 -5.05 25.75
C LEU A 387 -27.38 -3.95 26.83
N PRO A 388 -27.10 -4.29 28.10
CA PRO A 388 -26.83 -3.28 29.13
C PRO A 388 -25.44 -2.66 28.90
N LEU A 389 -25.34 -1.42 28.41
CA LEU A 389 -24.05 -0.77 28.12
C LEU A 389 -23.49 0.03 29.31
N ASN A 390 -22.16 0.07 29.44
CA ASN A 390 -21.51 0.94 30.42
C ASN A 390 -21.31 2.37 29.88
N LEU A 391 -22.21 3.30 30.27
CA LEU A 391 -22.22 4.70 29.84
C LEU A 391 -21.40 5.66 30.73
N TYR A 392 -20.79 5.19 31.83
CA TYR A 392 -20.03 6.04 32.75
C TYR A 392 -18.53 5.90 32.54
N ILE A 393 -17.88 6.97 32.09
CA ILE A 393 -16.42 7.13 32.12
C ILE A 393 -16.15 8.47 32.83
N GLU A 394 -15.52 8.43 34.00
CA GLU A 394 -15.04 9.62 34.71
C GLU A 394 -13.92 10.29 33.89
N GLU A 395 -14.07 11.60 33.62
CA GLU A 395 -13.09 12.42 32.91
C GLU A 395 -11.94 12.80 33.85
N ASP A 396 -10.82 12.07 33.80
CA ASP A 396 -9.55 12.56 34.35
C ASP A 396 -8.86 13.43 33.29
N THR A 397 -9.05 14.75 33.43
CA THR A 397 -8.46 15.78 32.56
C THR A 397 -7.05 16.12 33.03
N ASN A 398 -6.03 15.71 32.26
CA ASN A 398 -4.69 16.29 32.35
C ASN A 398 -4.29 16.88 30.99
N VAL A 399 -4.44 18.20 30.90
CA VAL A 399 -4.06 19.06 29.78
C VAL A 399 -2.56 19.34 29.84
N ILE A 400 -1.85 19.21 28.71
CA ILE A 400 -0.47 19.73 28.54
C ILE A 400 -0.52 20.93 27.56
N PRO A 401 0.14 22.08 27.83
CA PRO A 401 -0.07 23.32 27.09
C PRO A 401 0.80 23.46 25.82
N GLU A 402 0.25 24.16 24.82
CA GLU A 402 0.92 24.58 23.58
C GLU A 402 2.08 25.56 23.81
N VAL A 403 3.20 25.39 23.10
CA VAL A 403 4.31 26.34 23.06
C VAL A 403 4.42 27.01 21.68
N LYS A 404 4.24 28.34 21.66
CA LYS A 404 4.43 29.24 20.52
C LYS A 404 5.89 29.25 20.02
N VAL A 405 6.08 29.06 18.72
CA VAL A 405 7.38 29.18 18.03
C VAL A 405 7.60 30.62 17.56
N LYS A 406 8.70 31.25 17.99
CA LYS A 406 9.21 32.52 17.46
C LYS A 406 10.01 32.28 16.17
N LYS A 407 9.67 33.01 15.10
CA LYS A 407 10.49 33.13 13.87
C LYS A 407 11.72 33.99 14.14
N VAL A 408 12.91 33.47 13.85
CA VAL A 408 14.16 34.26 13.73
C VAL A 408 14.36 34.58 12.25
N LYS A 409 14.63 35.85 11.96
CA LYS A 409 14.98 36.34 10.61
C LYS A 409 16.45 36.01 10.32
N GLN A 410 16.72 35.25 9.28
CA GLN A 410 18.02 35.24 8.59
C GLN A 410 17.92 36.18 7.38
N GLN A 411 18.89 37.09 7.24
CA GLN A 411 19.07 37.88 6.02
C GLN A 411 19.56 36.93 4.90
N SER A 412 18.99 37.07 3.71
CA SER A 412 18.81 35.99 2.72
C SER A 412 19.97 35.80 1.73
N GLU A 413 20.61 34.62 1.76
CA GLU A 413 21.50 34.08 0.70
C GLU A 413 20.84 34.10 -0.70
N GLN A 414 19.51 33.94 -0.75
CA GLN A 414 18.71 34.00 -2.00
C GLN A 414 18.91 35.28 -2.82
N GLY A 415 19.34 36.40 -2.22
CA GLY A 415 19.55 37.66 -2.94
C GLY A 415 20.81 37.67 -3.80
N ILE A 416 21.86 36.95 -3.38
CA ILE A 416 23.16 36.91 -4.07
C ILE A 416 23.12 35.92 -5.25
N GLU A 417 22.41 34.80 -5.08
CA GLU A 417 22.25 33.78 -6.11
C GLU A 417 21.51 34.31 -7.34
N GLU A 418 20.39 35.00 -7.12
CA GLU A 418 19.58 35.51 -8.23
C GLU A 418 20.28 36.65 -8.99
N GLU A 419 21.13 37.43 -8.31
CA GLU A 419 22.02 38.40 -8.94
C GLU A 419 23.03 37.71 -9.87
N LEU A 420 23.66 36.62 -9.41
CA LEU A 420 24.63 35.85 -10.19
C LEU A 420 24.01 35.27 -11.47
N PHE A 421 22.84 34.64 -11.36
CA PHE A 421 22.13 34.06 -12.51
C PHE A 421 21.64 35.13 -13.50
N THR A 422 21.15 36.26 -12.98
CA THR A 422 20.73 37.40 -13.81
C THR A 422 21.90 37.97 -14.61
N ARG A 423 23.09 38.09 -13.99
CA ARG A 423 24.30 38.58 -14.65
C ARG A 423 24.79 37.65 -15.77
N LEU A 424 24.76 36.33 -15.55
CA LEU A 424 25.09 35.35 -16.59
C LEU A 424 24.13 35.45 -17.78
N GLY A 425 22.83 35.52 -17.50
CA GLY A 425 21.78 35.68 -18.53
C GLY A 425 21.98 36.94 -19.38
N ALA A 426 22.19 38.10 -18.72
CA ALA A 426 22.39 39.37 -19.40
C ALA A 426 23.66 39.39 -20.26
N SER A 427 24.79 38.90 -19.73
CA SER A 427 26.08 38.91 -20.45
C SER A 427 26.15 37.94 -21.63
N SER A 428 25.28 36.92 -21.68
CA SER A 428 25.23 35.97 -22.80
C SER A 428 24.71 36.57 -24.12
N ASN A 429 23.85 37.60 -24.03
CA ASN A 429 23.25 38.28 -25.19
C ASN A 429 23.83 39.68 -25.44
N ASP A 430 24.72 40.15 -24.58
CA ASP A 430 25.40 41.44 -24.74
C ASP A 430 26.92 41.24 -24.64
N PRO A 431 27.63 41.19 -25.78
CA PRO A 431 29.08 41.04 -25.79
C PRO A 431 29.82 42.14 -25.02
N MET A 432 29.22 43.33 -24.85
CA MET A 432 29.82 44.48 -24.14
C MET A 432 29.22 44.68 -22.74
N ALA A 433 28.56 43.65 -22.20
CA ALA A 433 27.88 43.71 -20.91
C ALA A 433 28.77 44.29 -19.81
N PHE A 434 28.13 45.06 -18.93
CA PHE A 434 28.76 45.68 -17.76
C PHE A 434 29.96 46.59 -18.09
N GLY A 435 30.03 47.11 -19.32
CA GLY A 435 31.10 48.03 -19.77
C GLY A 435 32.45 47.36 -19.96
N LYS A 436 32.49 46.02 -20.07
CA LYS A 436 33.73 45.25 -20.30
C LYS A 436 34.01 45.06 -21.79
N LYS A 437 35.22 44.62 -22.11
CA LYS A 437 35.59 44.24 -23.49
C LYS A 437 34.73 43.06 -23.96
N SER A 438 34.61 42.89 -25.27
CA SER A 438 33.81 41.83 -25.90
C SER A 438 33.99 40.48 -25.22
N GLY A 439 32.89 39.85 -24.79
CA GLY A 439 32.88 38.50 -24.20
C GLY A 439 33.32 38.42 -22.73
N VAL A 440 34.17 39.32 -22.27
CA VAL A 440 34.81 39.26 -20.94
C VAL A 440 33.81 39.10 -19.78
N ALA A 441 32.73 39.88 -19.80
CA ALA A 441 31.69 39.80 -18.78
C ALA A 441 31.03 38.42 -18.70
N PHE A 442 30.82 37.78 -19.85
CA PHE A 442 30.21 36.45 -19.93
C PHE A 442 31.16 35.37 -19.43
N GLU A 443 32.44 35.46 -19.81
CA GLU A 443 33.49 34.53 -19.37
C GLU A 443 33.68 34.56 -17.85
N GLU A 444 33.68 35.75 -17.23
CA GLU A 444 33.73 35.89 -15.77
C GLU A 444 32.49 35.29 -15.11
N CYS A 445 31.30 35.55 -15.63
CA CYS A 445 30.07 34.99 -15.07
C CYS A 445 30.05 33.46 -15.17
N ILE A 446 30.59 32.87 -16.24
CA ILE A 446 30.76 31.41 -16.35
C ILE A 446 31.66 30.89 -15.24
N ALA A 447 32.82 31.52 -15.02
CA ALA A 447 33.75 31.13 -13.95
C ALA A 447 33.09 31.24 -12.57
N ASP A 448 32.39 32.36 -12.30
CA ASP A 448 31.69 32.60 -11.03
C ASP A 448 30.64 31.50 -10.75
N ILE A 449 29.92 31.04 -11.78
CA ILE A 449 28.89 29.98 -11.65
C ILE A 449 29.52 28.62 -11.34
N PHE A 450 30.64 28.27 -11.97
CA PHE A 450 31.34 27.03 -11.64
C PHE A 450 31.99 27.08 -10.25
N CYS A 451 32.50 28.25 -9.82
CA CYS A 451 32.94 28.48 -8.45
C CYS A 451 31.79 28.32 -7.44
N TYR A 452 30.61 28.86 -7.77
CA TYR A 452 29.41 28.69 -6.94
C TYR A 452 29.02 27.20 -6.78
N MET A 453 29.23 26.38 -7.81
CA MET A 453 29.06 24.92 -7.76
C MET A 453 30.20 24.18 -7.06
N GLY A 454 31.25 24.87 -6.59
CA GLY A 454 32.36 24.32 -5.83
C GLY A 454 33.61 23.93 -6.62
N PHE A 455 33.68 24.23 -7.93
CA PHE A 455 34.88 23.99 -8.74
C PHE A 455 35.95 25.07 -8.50
N ASP A 456 37.23 24.75 -8.74
CA ASP A 456 38.28 25.76 -8.94
C ASP A 456 38.20 26.25 -10.39
N ALA A 457 37.39 27.29 -10.64
CA ALA A 457 37.19 27.87 -11.96
C ALA A 457 37.81 29.27 -12.04
N LYS A 458 38.57 29.53 -13.11
CA LYS A 458 39.23 30.82 -13.35
C LYS A 458 39.11 31.24 -14.79
N ARG A 459 38.74 32.50 -15.00
CA ARG A 459 38.87 33.14 -16.31
C ARG A 459 40.35 33.32 -16.65
N ILE A 460 40.75 32.85 -17.83
CA ILE A 460 42.07 33.10 -18.40
C ILE A 460 41.93 34.23 -19.42
N GLY A 461 41.26 33.96 -20.54
CA GLY A 461 40.88 34.93 -21.56
C GLY A 461 42.05 35.62 -22.27
N GLY A 462 41.80 36.05 -23.51
CA GLY A 462 42.81 36.72 -24.34
C GLY A 462 43.15 35.93 -25.61
N SER A 463 43.78 36.59 -26.57
CA SER A 463 44.12 35.97 -27.85
C SER A 463 45.11 34.80 -27.66
N GLY A 464 44.69 33.59 -28.04
CA GLY A 464 45.54 32.38 -28.01
C GLY A 464 45.43 31.51 -26.76
N ASP A 465 44.34 31.63 -25.98
CA ASP A 465 43.99 30.70 -24.91
C ASP A 465 42.48 30.55 -24.75
N THR A 466 42.04 29.61 -23.90
CA THR A 466 40.63 29.41 -23.56
C THR A 466 40.09 30.55 -22.69
N ASP A 467 38.77 30.69 -22.67
CA ASP A 467 38.12 31.71 -21.86
C ASP A 467 38.17 31.37 -20.36
N VAL A 468 37.82 30.14 -20.00
CA VAL A 468 37.79 29.66 -18.61
C VAL A 468 38.44 28.28 -18.47
N VAL A 469 39.19 28.08 -17.40
CA VAL A 469 39.74 26.77 -16.99
C VAL A 469 39.06 26.36 -15.68
N ILE A 470 38.60 25.11 -15.63
CA ILE A 470 37.87 24.53 -14.50
C ILE A 470 38.64 23.30 -14.03
N ARG A 471 38.91 23.22 -12.72
CA ARG A 471 39.63 22.11 -12.09
C ARG A 471 38.84 21.53 -10.92
N TRP A 472 38.90 20.22 -10.78
CA TRP A 472 38.37 19.50 -9.63
C TRP A 472 39.17 18.22 -9.39
N LYS A 473 38.87 17.54 -8.29
CA LYS A 473 39.33 16.18 -8.04
C LYS A 473 38.16 15.23 -8.19
N ASP A 474 38.37 14.12 -8.89
CA ASP A 474 37.40 13.02 -8.93
C ASP A 474 37.33 12.29 -7.57
N ASN A 475 36.43 11.31 -7.44
CA ASN A 475 36.28 10.53 -6.20
C ASN A 475 37.55 9.73 -5.83
N ASN A 476 38.49 9.53 -6.74
CA ASN A 476 39.78 8.89 -6.50
C ASN A 476 40.88 9.89 -6.11
N GLY A 477 40.56 11.20 -6.06
CA GLY A 477 41.50 12.28 -5.78
C GLY A 477 42.36 12.68 -6.98
N ILE A 478 42.06 12.20 -8.18
CA ILE A 478 42.76 12.53 -9.42
C ILE A 478 42.31 13.92 -9.89
N SER A 479 43.28 14.79 -10.16
CA SER A 479 43.02 16.13 -10.69
C SER A 479 42.51 16.04 -12.13
N MET A 480 41.34 16.62 -12.37
CA MET A 480 40.71 16.74 -13.68
C MET A 480 40.62 18.20 -14.09
N THR A 481 40.68 18.46 -15.39
CA THR A 481 40.64 19.79 -15.99
C THR A 481 39.68 19.83 -17.17
N ALA A 482 38.81 20.83 -17.19
CA ALA A 482 37.99 21.19 -18.35
C ALA A 482 38.35 22.60 -18.81
N ILE A 483 38.37 22.81 -20.13
CA ILE A 483 38.36 24.15 -20.70
C ILE A 483 36.96 24.52 -21.16
N VAL A 484 36.60 25.79 -20.99
CA VAL A 484 35.33 26.34 -21.43
C VAL A 484 35.57 27.55 -22.32
N ASP A 485 34.85 27.57 -23.44
CA ASP A 485 34.79 28.67 -24.41
C ASP A 485 33.37 29.28 -24.38
N GLY A 486 33.29 30.57 -24.03
CA GLY A 486 32.05 31.31 -23.83
C GLY A 486 31.72 32.18 -25.04
N LYS A 487 30.62 31.87 -25.72
CA LYS A 487 30.17 32.65 -26.88
C LYS A 487 28.99 33.55 -26.53
N SER A 488 29.28 34.83 -26.29
CA SER A 488 28.28 35.89 -26.16
C SER A 488 27.96 36.52 -27.52
N LYS A 489 26.67 36.63 -27.86
CA LYS A 489 26.21 37.20 -29.14
C LYS A 489 24.94 38.03 -28.96
N SER A 490 24.88 39.19 -29.62
CA SER A 490 23.67 40.01 -29.70
C SER A 490 22.49 39.32 -30.38
N SER A 491 22.76 38.35 -31.27
CA SER A 491 21.72 37.51 -31.88
C SER A 491 21.22 36.38 -30.95
N GLY A 492 21.86 36.19 -29.79
CA GLY A 492 21.55 35.13 -28.82
C GLY A 492 21.78 33.70 -29.32
N THR A 493 22.35 33.51 -30.51
CA THR A 493 22.45 32.21 -31.16
C THR A 493 23.82 31.98 -31.78
N VAL A 494 24.43 30.84 -31.47
CA VAL A 494 25.75 30.41 -31.95
C VAL A 494 25.61 29.30 -32.99
N SER A 495 26.33 29.44 -34.10
CA SER A 495 26.33 28.52 -35.24
C SER A 495 27.69 27.87 -35.43
N HIS A 496 27.80 26.89 -36.33
CA HIS A 496 29.06 26.19 -36.57
C HIS A 496 30.21 27.11 -37.02
N SER A 497 29.93 28.18 -37.77
CA SER A 497 30.95 29.13 -38.25
C SER A 497 31.53 30.01 -37.14
N ASP A 498 30.91 30.02 -35.96
CA ASP A 498 31.35 30.83 -34.83
C ASP A 498 32.37 30.11 -33.93
N ILE A 499 32.68 28.86 -34.27
CA ILE A 499 33.53 27.97 -33.48
C ILE A 499 34.73 27.56 -34.34
N SER A 500 35.94 27.73 -33.80
CA SER A 500 37.18 27.25 -34.41
C SER A 500 37.65 26.00 -33.67
N ASP A 501 37.46 24.83 -34.28
CA ASP A 501 37.87 23.54 -33.70
C ASP A 501 39.38 23.43 -33.55
N VAL A 502 40.15 23.96 -34.50
CA VAL A 502 41.62 24.03 -34.42
C VAL A 502 42.07 24.84 -33.20
N ALA A 503 41.43 25.98 -32.92
CA ALA A 503 41.77 26.81 -31.76
C ALA A 503 41.43 26.08 -30.45
N ILE A 504 40.24 25.48 -30.36
CA ILE A 504 39.81 24.74 -29.17
C ILE A 504 40.70 23.52 -28.89
N ASP A 505 41.07 22.74 -29.92
CA ASP A 505 41.98 21.60 -29.76
C ASP A 505 43.36 22.08 -29.26
N THR A 506 43.87 23.19 -29.80
CA THR A 506 45.13 23.80 -29.33
C THR A 506 45.04 24.25 -27.87
N HIS A 507 43.92 24.87 -27.48
CA HIS A 507 43.71 25.31 -26.09
C HIS A 507 43.57 24.13 -25.13
N LYS A 508 42.94 23.04 -25.57
CA LYS A 508 42.78 21.80 -24.80
C LYS A 508 44.15 21.19 -24.49
N GLU A 509 45.00 21.07 -25.51
CA GLU A 509 46.37 20.56 -25.37
C GLU A 509 47.21 21.48 -24.46
N LYS A 510 47.15 22.80 -24.69
CA LYS A 510 47.89 23.79 -23.89
C LYS A 510 47.58 23.72 -22.40
N ASN A 511 46.33 23.43 -22.05
CA ASN A 511 45.85 23.35 -20.67
C ASN A 511 45.85 21.92 -20.11
N ASN A 512 46.31 20.92 -20.87
CA ASN A 512 46.21 19.49 -20.53
C ASN A 512 44.80 19.09 -20.06
N ALA A 513 43.76 19.60 -20.74
CA ALA A 513 42.38 19.39 -20.32
C ALA A 513 41.83 18.08 -20.89
N GLU A 514 41.12 17.33 -20.06
CA GLU A 514 40.42 16.11 -20.50
C GLU A 514 39.15 16.45 -21.26
N TYR A 515 38.49 17.54 -20.85
CA TYR A 515 37.18 17.94 -21.36
C TYR A 515 37.16 19.35 -21.96
N VAL A 516 36.17 19.55 -22.83
CA VAL A 516 35.90 20.82 -23.51
C VAL A 516 34.42 21.11 -23.41
N ALA A 517 34.06 22.32 -23.01
CA ALA A 517 32.70 22.83 -23.05
C ALA A 517 32.62 24.13 -23.85
N ILE A 518 31.50 24.31 -24.54
CA ILE A 518 31.14 25.56 -25.21
C ILE A 518 29.85 26.04 -24.57
N VAL A 519 29.87 27.26 -24.03
CA VAL A 519 28.74 27.86 -23.33
C VAL A 519 28.18 29.03 -24.15
N ALA A 520 26.87 29.05 -24.38
CA ALA A 520 26.21 30.11 -25.14
C ALA A 520 24.75 30.30 -24.70
N ALA A 521 24.11 31.40 -25.12
CA ALA A 521 22.68 31.60 -24.91
C ALA A 521 21.84 30.50 -25.62
N SER A 522 22.16 30.21 -26.88
CA SER A 522 21.55 29.10 -27.64
C SER A 522 22.44 28.66 -28.81
N PHE A 523 22.16 27.47 -29.38
CA PHE A 523 22.87 26.91 -30.53
C PHE A 523 21.92 26.60 -31.69
N SER A 524 22.30 26.94 -32.93
CA SER A 524 21.49 26.67 -34.13
C SER A 524 22.13 25.70 -35.13
N GLY A 525 21.26 24.85 -35.70
CA GLY A 525 21.60 23.91 -36.76
C GLY A 525 22.16 22.57 -36.27
N ASP A 526 21.95 21.52 -37.06
CA ASP A 526 22.46 20.18 -36.73
C ASP A 526 23.98 20.06 -36.92
N THR A 527 24.57 20.93 -37.75
CA THR A 527 26.01 20.90 -38.06
C THR A 527 26.87 21.09 -36.81
N ILE A 528 26.57 22.10 -35.98
CA ILE A 528 27.30 22.35 -34.73
C ILE A 528 27.12 21.20 -33.73
N ARG A 529 25.92 20.64 -33.62
CA ARG A 529 25.61 19.51 -32.71
C ARG A 529 26.35 18.24 -33.15
N ASN A 530 26.30 17.90 -34.44
CA ASN A 530 26.99 16.75 -35.00
C ASN A 530 28.51 16.90 -34.89
N HIS A 531 29.03 18.11 -35.12
CA HIS A 531 30.44 18.41 -34.98
C HIS A 531 30.91 18.27 -33.53
N ALA A 532 30.19 18.88 -32.57
CA ALA A 532 30.48 18.77 -31.15
C ALA A 532 30.45 17.32 -30.67
N LYS A 533 29.49 16.51 -31.13
CA LYS A 533 29.44 15.07 -30.84
C LYS A 533 30.66 14.32 -31.38
N LYS A 534 31.11 14.64 -32.60
CA LYS A 534 32.30 14.01 -33.22
C LYS A 534 33.60 14.38 -32.48
N LYS A 535 33.73 15.63 -32.05
CA LYS A 535 34.89 16.17 -31.32
C LYS A 535 34.84 15.95 -29.80
N LYS A 536 33.70 15.46 -29.28
CA LYS A 536 33.42 15.32 -27.85
C LYS A 536 33.45 16.65 -27.09
N PHE A 537 32.89 17.70 -27.69
CA PHE A 537 32.71 19.00 -27.05
C PHE A 537 31.32 19.06 -26.43
N ALA A 538 31.23 19.39 -25.14
CA ALA A 538 29.95 19.64 -24.49
C ALA A 538 29.39 20.97 -24.98
N LEU A 539 28.13 20.98 -25.43
CA LEU A 539 27.39 22.21 -25.72
C LEU A 539 26.46 22.45 -24.54
N ILE A 540 26.62 23.59 -23.86
CA ILE A 540 25.86 23.91 -22.66
C ILE A 540 25.22 25.28 -22.88
N THR A 541 23.90 25.35 -22.80
CA THR A 541 23.18 26.62 -22.84
C THR A 541 23.25 27.32 -21.49
N VAL A 542 23.11 28.64 -21.49
CA VAL A 542 23.01 29.42 -20.24
C VAL A 542 21.86 28.95 -19.37
N THR A 543 20.74 28.57 -19.98
CA THR A 543 19.59 28.00 -19.26
C THR A 543 19.97 26.70 -18.56
N GLU A 544 20.62 25.76 -19.28
CA GLU A 544 21.08 24.49 -18.70
C GLU A 544 22.11 24.70 -17.58
N LEU A 545 23.03 25.66 -17.75
CA LEU A 545 24.04 25.96 -16.74
C LEU A 545 23.43 26.56 -15.45
N ILE A 546 22.45 27.47 -15.58
CA ILE A 546 21.72 28.03 -14.42
C ILE A 546 20.91 26.95 -13.72
N GLU A 547 20.20 26.12 -14.48
CA GLU A 547 19.40 25.03 -13.92
C GLU A 547 20.30 24.03 -13.18
N LEU A 548 21.44 23.68 -13.77
CA LEU A 548 22.44 22.82 -13.13
C LEU A 548 22.96 23.43 -11.83
N ALA A 549 23.33 24.72 -11.82
CA ALA A 549 23.82 25.40 -10.61
C ALA A 549 22.79 25.38 -9.47
N ARG A 550 21.52 25.65 -9.80
CA ARG A 550 20.40 25.61 -8.83
C ARG A 550 20.20 24.19 -8.27
N ASN A 551 20.22 23.18 -9.13
CA ASN A 551 20.07 21.78 -8.69
C ASN A 551 21.29 21.30 -7.90
N ALA A 552 22.51 21.68 -8.29
CA ALA A 552 23.75 21.33 -7.61
C ALA A 552 23.74 21.80 -6.15
N HIS A 553 23.37 23.07 -5.94
CA HIS A 553 23.29 23.64 -4.60
C HIS A 553 22.14 23.04 -3.78
N SER A 554 20.92 22.99 -4.33
CA SER A 554 19.74 22.53 -3.59
C SER A 554 19.72 21.03 -3.28
N LEU A 555 20.37 20.20 -4.08
CA LEU A 555 20.43 18.74 -3.91
C LEU A 555 21.77 18.25 -3.34
N GLY A 556 22.74 19.14 -3.15
CA GLY A 556 24.07 18.80 -2.66
C GLY A 556 24.83 17.85 -3.58
N LEU A 557 24.83 18.12 -4.90
CA LEU A 557 25.54 17.29 -5.87
C LEU A 557 27.06 17.41 -5.67
N SER A 558 27.76 16.30 -5.82
CA SER A 558 29.23 16.24 -5.81
C SER A 558 29.82 16.79 -7.10
N LEU A 559 31.08 17.22 -7.05
CA LEU A 559 31.81 17.70 -8.25
C LEU A 559 31.92 16.62 -9.33
N GLU A 560 32.02 15.34 -8.96
CA GLU A 560 32.01 14.25 -9.93
C GLU A 560 30.66 14.13 -10.64
N GLU A 561 29.55 14.19 -9.91
CA GLU A 561 28.20 14.19 -10.50
C GLU A 561 28.05 15.40 -11.45
N ILE A 562 28.41 16.61 -11.00
CA ILE A 562 28.28 17.81 -11.83
C ILE A 562 29.19 17.73 -13.07
N SER A 563 30.36 17.09 -12.97
CA SER A 563 31.31 16.96 -14.08
C SER A 563 30.77 16.18 -15.29
N TYR A 564 29.68 15.41 -15.13
CA TYR A 564 28.99 14.78 -16.27
C TYR A 564 28.53 15.79 -17.32
N VAL A 565 28.33 17.07 -16.94
CA VAL A 565 28.04 18.17 -17.88
C VAL A 565 29.08 18.27 -19.00
N PHE A 566 30.32 17.86 -18.75
CA PHE A 566 31.42 17.92 -19.70
C PHE A 566 31.57 16.65 -20.57
N GLN A 567 30.83 15.59 -20.27
CA GLN A 567 30.97 14.30 -20.94
C GLN A 567 30.10 14.20 -22.20
N VAL A 568 30.71 13.75 -23.29
CA VAL A 568 30.03 13.55 -24.57
C VAL A 568 30.40 12.17 -25.16
N PRO A 569 29.40 11.38 -25.62
CA PRO A 569 27.97 11.67 -25.66
C PRO A 569 27.25 11.42 -24.32
N ASN A 570 26.03 11.94 -24.20
CA ASN A 570 25.04 11.63 -23.15
C ASN A 570 25.36 12.06 -21.71
N GLY A 571 26.40 12.87 -21.47
CA GLY A 571 26.72 13.37 -20.12
C GLY A 571 25.59 14.18 -19.50
N MET A 572 24.97 15.08 -20.27
CA MET A 572 23.79 15.85 -19.84
C MET A 572 22.61 14.94 -19.47
N GLN A 573 22.32 13.90 -20.26
CA GLN A 573 21.24 12.97 -19.94
C GLN A 573 21.51 12.25 -18.62
N LYS A 574 22.75 11.74 -18.43
CA LYS A 574 23.15 11.09 -17.18
C LYS A 574 23.01 12.03 -15.98
N LEU A 575 23.34 13.31 -16.17
CA LEU A 575 23.20 14.34 -15.13
C LEU A 575 21.73 14.60 -14.80
N TYR A 576 20.84 14.66 -15.79
CA TYR A 576 19.40 14.78 -15.56
C TYR A 576 18.85 13.59 -14.78
N ASP A 577 19.25 12.36 -15.13
CA ASP A 577 18.82 11.15 -14.42
C ASP A 577 19.25 11.17 -12.95
N ILE A 578 20.48 11.66 -12.67
CA ILE A 578 20.99 11.85 -11.29
C ILE A 578 20.16 12.91 -10.55
N ILE A 579 19.89 14.05 -11.18
CA ILE A 579 19.11 15.14 -10.59
C ILE A 579 17.68 14.66 -10.26
N GLU A 580 17.02 13.94 -11.17
CA GLU A 580 15.69 13.39 -10.94
C GLU A 580 15.69 12.36 -9.80
N SER A 581 16.68 11.47 -9.77
CA SER A 581 16.82 10.49 -8.70
C SER A 581 17.02 11.16 -7.32
N LYS A 582 17.84 12.22 -7.25
CA LYS A 582 18.08 12.97 -6.01
C LYS A 582 16.83 13.75 -5.58
N LYS A 583 16.12 14.40 -6.51
CA LYS A 583 14.83 15.07 -6.23
C LYS A 583 13.83 14.09 -5.65
N ARG A 584 13.66 12.94 -6.30
CA ARG A 584 12.79 11.87 -5.83
C ARG A 584 13.17 11.40 -4.43
N GLN A 585 14.46 11.21 -4.16
CA GLN A 585 14.93 10.85 -2.82
C GLN A 585 14.55 11.91 -1.76
N MET A 586 14.69 13.21 -2.06
CA MET A 586 14.31 14.29 -1.13
C MET A 586 12.80 14.35 -0.88
N GLU A 587 11.98 14.10 -1.91
CA GLU A 587 10.52 14.00 -1.79
C GLU A 587 10.13 12.84 -0.86
N ILE A 588 10.75 11.68 -1.03
CA ILE A 588 10.48 10.49 -0.20
C ILE A 588 10.95 10.73 1.23
N ILE A 589 12.12 11.34 1.46
CA ILE A 589 12.57 11.72 2.82
C ILE A 589 11.54 12.63 3.49
N THR A 590 11.05 13.64 2.77
CA THR A 590 10.04 14.58 3.27
C THR A 590 8.75 13.85 3.64
N LEU A 591 8.29 12.98 2.75
CA LEU A 591 7.08 12.18 2.94
C LEU A 591 7.21 11.24 4.14
N VAL A 592 8.32 10.49 4.23
CA VAL A 592 8.61 9.59 5.35
C VAL A 592 8.60 10.34 6.67
N VAL A 593 9.36 11.44 6.79
CA VAL A 593 9.40 12.22 8.04
C VAL A 593 8.01 12.78 8.38
N SER A 594 7.25 13.25 7.38
CA SER A 594 5.89 13.75 7.61
C SER A 594 4.94 12.65 8.09
N GLN A 595 5.03 11.45 7.51
CA GLN A 595 4.18 10.32 7.88
C GLN A 595 4.54 9.79 9.27
N PHE A 596 5.82 9.71 9.61
CA PHE A 596 6.25 9.43 10.99
C PHE A 596 5.66 10.46 11.97
N ARG A 597 5.66 11.75 11.65
CA ARG A 597 5.07 12.77 12.54
C ARG A 597 3.56 12.65 12.68
N GLN A 598 2.84 12.26 11.63
CA GLN A 598 1.38 12.13 11.66
C GLN A 598 0.95 10.83 12.35
N GLU A 599 1.64 9.75 12.05
CA GLU A 599 1.19 8.42 12.40
C GLU A 599 1.89 7.84 13.62
N GLN A 600 3.12 8.23 13.98
CA GLN A 600 3.86 7.52 15.03
C GLN A 600 3.19 7.57 16.40
N ASP A 601 2.55 8.70 16.76
CA ASP A 601 1.80 8.81 18.02
C ASP A 601 0.63 7.83 18.06
N GLN A 602 0.09 7.51 16.87
CA GLN A 602 -0.98 6.56 16.68
C GLN A 602 -0.41 5.15 16.53
N LEU A 603 0.39 4.85 15.53
CA LEU A 603 0.86 3.53 15.12
C LEU A 603 2.06 2.98 15.93
N GLY A 604 2.75 3.81 16.72
CA GLY A 604 3.98 3.44 17.40
C GLY A 604 5.16 3.37 16.44
N ASN A 605 6.09 2.44 16.66
CA ASN A 605 7.26 2.28 15.79
C ASN A 605 6.83 1.80 14.41
N LEU A 606 7.38 2.37 13.35
CA LEU A 606 7.01 2.07 11.96
C LEU A 606 8.17 1.38 11.24
N SER A 607 7.83 0.41 10.39
CA SER A 607 8.76 -0.22 9.47
C SER A 607 8.64 0.35 8.05
N ALA A 608 9.63 0.06 7.19
CA ALA A 608 9.56 0.42 5.78
C ALA A 608 8.36 -0.26 5.09
N ARG A 609 8.01 -1.49 5.51
CA ARG A 609 6.82 -2.19 5.02
C ARG A 609 5.51 -1.49 5.41
N ASP A 610 5.42 -0.95 6.62
CA ASP A 610 4.25 -0.20 7.06
C ASP A 610 4.07 1.07 6.23
N LEU A 611 5.15 1.83 6.02
CA LEU A 611 5.11 3.01 5.17
C LEU A 611 4.87 2.68 3.70
N TYR A 612 5.36 1.56 3.18
CA TYR A 612 5.04 1.12 1.83
C TYR A 612 3.54 0.93 1.65
N LEU A 613 2.87 0.32 2.63
CA LEU A 613 1.42 0.12 2.60
C LEU A 613 0.63 1.43 2.77
N LEU A 614 1.12 2.36 3.59
CA LEU A 614 0.50 3.66 3.80
C LEU A 614 0.65 4.58 2.58
N LEU A 615 1.81 4.53 1.92
CA LEU A 615 2.18 5.50 0.90
C LEU A 615 1.93 5.02 -0.54
N ARG A 616 1.58 3.74 -0.78
CA ARG A 616 1.32 3.19 -2.13
C ARG A 616 0.18 3.85 -2.92
N ALA A 617 -0.72 4.57 -2.25
CA ALA A 617 -1.82 5.29 -2.90
C ALA A 617 -1.54 6.80 -3.03
N THR A 618 -0.37 7.26 -2.58
CA THR A 618 0.04 8.66 -2.73
C THR A 618 0.59 8.90 -4.13
N THR A 619 0.64 10.16 -4.56
CA THR A 619 1.21 10.54 -5.86
C THR A 619 2.69 10.17 -6.00
N ILE A 620 3.45 10.19 -4.89
CA ILE A 620 4.87 9.82 -4.87
C ILE A 620 5.05 8.30 -4.95
N SER A 621 4.15 7.54 -4.31
CA SER A 621 4.08 6.06 -4.28
C SER A 621 5.47 5.39 -4.23
N PRO A 622 6.25 5.59 -3.15
CA PRO A 622 7.61 5.06 -3.05
C PRO A 622 7.62 3.53 -3.06
N THR A 623 8.64 2.95 -3.67
CA THR A 623 8.87 1.50 -3.62
C THR A 623 9.39 1.08 -2.25
N LEU A 624 9.34 -0.22 -1.95
CA LEU A 624 9.88 -0.73 -0.69
C LEU A 624 11.39 -0.48 -0.58
N ASP A 625 12.14 -0.64 -1.68
CA ASP A 625 13.58 -0.41 -1.71
C ASP A 625 13.93 1.06 -1.47
N GLU A 626 13.16 1.99 -2.04
CA GLU A 626 13.34 3.42 -1.81
C GLU A 626 13.11 3.79 -0.35
N LEU A 627 12.10 3.20 0.29
CA LEU A 627 11.83 3.39 1.71
C LEU A 627 12.94 2.81 2.58
N MET A 628 13.44 1.63 2.23
CA MET A 628 14.57 1.01 2.93
C MET A 628 15.83 1.87 2.87
N GLU A 629 16.16 2.42 1.71
CA GLU A 629 17.30 3.33 1.55
C GLU A 629 17.12 4.60 2.36
N VAL A 630 15.93 5.21 2.34
CA VAL A 630 15.63 6.40 3.14
C VAL A 630 15.72 6.12 4.64
N PHE A 631 15.24 4.95 5.10
CA PHE A 631 15.36 4.54 6.49
C PHE A 631 16.82 4.37 6.89
N HIS A 632 17.62 3.76 6.02
CA HIS A 632 19.05 3.62 6.23
C HIS A 632 19.71 4.99 6.37
N ILE A 633 19.46 5.93 5.44
CA ILE A 633 19.99 7.31 5.50
C ILE A 633 19.60 7.99 6.82
N LEU A 634 18.31 8.01 7.15
CA LEU A 634 17.82 8.74 8.33
C LEU A 634 18.25 8.13 9.67
N SER A 635 18.67 6.86 9.67
CA SER A 635 19.15 6.15 10.87
C SER A 635 20.67 6.11 11.03
N LYS A 636 21.44 6.60 10.04
CA LYS A 636 22.89 6.81 10.18
C LYS A 636 23.20 7.72 11.36
N GLU A 637 24.26 7.42 12.11
CA GLU A 637 24.61 8.14 13.35
C GLU A 637 24.85 9.65 13.13
N GLU A 638 25.41 10.00 11.96
CA GLU A 638 25.65 11.36 11.53
C GLU A 638 24.35 12.15 11.40
N ILE A 639 23.27 11.51 10.94
CA ILE A 639 21.93 12.10 10.81
C ILE A 639 21.15 11.89 12.12
N GLY A 640 20.84 10.63 12.45
CA GLY A 640 20.25 10.22 13.73
C GLY A 640 18.80 10.68 13.93
N ILE A 641 18.05 10.86 12.84
CA ILE A 641 16.64 11.27 12.89
C ILE A 641 15.74 10.08 13.24
N LEU A 642 16.01 8.91 12.67
CA LEU A 642 15.30 7.67 12.99
C LEU A 642 16.17 6.78 13.90
N THR A 643 15.58 6.30 14.99
CA THR A 643 16.21 5.35 15.91
C THR A 643 15.65 3.96 15.66
N LEU A 644 16.51 2.98 15.42
CA LEU A 644 16.11 1.58 15.30
C LEU A 644 15.64 1.06 16.67
N ILE A 645 14.43 0.50 16.74
CA ILE A 645 13.84 -0.01 17.99
C ILE A 645 13.84 -1.53 18.02
N THR A 646 13.34 -2.17 16.96
CA THR A 646 13.24 -3.64 16.90
C THR A 646 13.90 -4.15 15.63
N THR A 647 14.85 -5.06 15.80
CA THR A 647 15.43 -5.81 14.69
C THR A 647 14.50 -6.93 14.27
N SER A 648 14.48 -7.24 12.98
CA SER A 648 13.72 -8.34 12.39
C SER A 648 14.65 -9.17 11.52
N SER A 649 14.28 -10.43 11.28
CA SER A 649 15.00 -11.31 10.35
C SER A 649 15.00 -10.79 8.91
N THR A 650 14.01 -9.94 8.58
CA THR A 650 13.88 -9.27 7.29
C THR A 650 13.98 -7.76 7.48
N PRO A 651 14.89 -7.06 6.77
CA PRO A 651 15.11 -5.62 6.94
C PRO A 651 13.86 -4.76 6.79
N GLU A 652 12.92 -5.12 5.90
CA GLU A 652 11.70 -4.34 5.68
C GLU A 652 10.74 -4.28 6.88
N ASN A 653 10.90 -5.20 7.83
CA ASN A 653 10.09 -5.31 9.03
C ASN A 653 10.81 -4.78 10.28
N ALA A 654 12.05 -4.27 10.13
CA ALA A 654 12.71 -3.57 11.22
C ALA A 654 11.94 -2.29 11.54
N THR A 655 11.68 -2.03 12.82
CA THR A 655 10.85 -0.89 13.24
C THR A 655 11.69 0.23 13.80
N TYR A 656 11.35 1.44 13.40
CA TYR A 656 12.06 2.66 13.73
C TYR A 656 11.13 3.64 14.44
N MET A 657 11.74 4.58 15.16
CA MET A 657 11.05 5.69 15.81
C MET A 657 11.75 7.01 15.48
N LEU A 658 10.96 7.99 15.08
CA LEU A 658 11.32 9.39 15.02
C LEU A 658 11.41 9.96 16.44
N ALA A 659 12.62 10.21 16.92
CA ALA A 659 12.86 10.69 18.29
C ALA A 659 13.81 11.90 18.31
N HIS A 660 13.64 12.79 19.30
CA HIS A 660 14.54 13.93 19.55
C HIS A 660 14.81 14.86 18.36
N THR A 661 13.86 14.98 17.42
CA THR A 661 14.05 15.60 16.10
C THR A 661 14.60 17.03 16.19
N LYS A 662 14.12 17.82 17.16
CA LYS A 662 14.57 19.21 17.35
C LYS A 662 16.03 19.32 17.78
N ASN A 663 16.49 18.42 18.66
CA ASN A 663 17.88 18.40 19.12
C ASN A 663 18.82 17.96 17.99
N VAL A 664 18.41 16.94 17.24
CA VAL A 664 19.14 16.45 16.06
C VAL A 664 19.30 17.55 15.01
N ILE A 665 18.21 18.25 14.66
CA ILE A 665 18.26 19.36 13.71
C ILE A 665 19.19 20.47 14.20
N ASN A 666 19.13 20.82 15.48
CA ASN A 666 20.01 21.85 16.05
C ASN A 666 21.49 21.42 16.01
N ARG A 667 21.79 20.14 16.30
CA ARG A 667 23.14 19.58 16.18
C ARG A 667 23.66 19.70 14.75
N LEU A 668 22.87 19.24 13.76
CA LEU A 668 23.25 19.30 12.35
C LEU A 668 23.53 20.73 11.90
N ARG A 669 22.67 21.69 12.26
CA ARG A 669 22.88 23.12 11.95
C ARG A 669 24.14 23.69 12.59
N ALA A 670 24.42 23.31 13.84
CA ALA A 670 25.63 23.75 14.53
C ALA A 670 26.89 23.21 13.85
N THR A 671 26.88 21.94 13.43
CA THR A 671 27.97 21.32 12.68
C THR A 671 28.17 22.00 11.32
N ILE A 672 27.10 22.20 10.55
CA ILE A 672 27.15 22.91 9.26
C ILE A 672 27.76 24.31 9.45
N SER A 673 27.27 25.09 10.42
CA SER A 673 27.80 26.44 10.69
C SER A 673 29.26 26.44 11.13
N ALA A 674 29.74 25.38 11.82
CA ALA A 674 31.14 25.25 12.18
C ALA A 674 32.03 24.94 10.98
N ILE A 675 31.56 24.07 10.07
CA ILE A 675 32.25 23.74 8.81
C ILE A 675 32.34 24.98 7.91
N GLU A 676 31.22 25.69 7.72
CA GLU A 676 31.16 26.91 6.90
C GLU A 676 32.09 28.02 7.40
N LYS A 677 32.34 28.10 8.72
CA LYS A 677 33.31 29.05 9.29
C LYS A 677 34.76 28.62 9.10
N GLY A 678 35.00 27.33 8.89
CA GLY A 678 36.34 26.76 8.73
C GLY A 678 36.81 26.71 7.28
N LEU A 679 35.88 26.67 6.33
CA LEU A 679 36.11 26.93 4.91
C LEU A 679 36.27 28.44 4.67
#